data_AF-A0A346N610-F1
#
_entry.id   AF-A0A346N610-F1
#
_cell.length_a   1.000
_cell.length_b   1.000
_cell.length_c   1.000
_cell.angle_alpha   90.00
_cell.angle_beta   90.00
_cell.angle_gamma   90.00
#
_symmetry.space_group_name_H-M   'P 1'
#
loop_
_entity.id
_entity.type
_entity.pdbx_description
1 polymer ?
#
loop_
_entity_poly.entity_id
_entity_poly.type
_entity_poly.pdbx_seq_one_letter_code
_entity_poly.pdbx_strand_id
1 'polypeptide(L)'
;MKPRWLAWPLAALLAACGGGGGPSDDSGCTGSCATSNPQRLEVADVQRVIAQAVDEADARGALATIAVTDRVGNVLAVFQMTGADPALTVRSGRNTGTGLDGLTDVVPSSLGAIAKAVTGAYLSSEGNAFSTRTASQIVQDHFNPKERDQPGGPLFGVQFSQLPCSDLTLRLADATSAGPKRSPLGLSADAGGFPLYKAGTVVGGVGVIADGVYGLDLDIRGNDSDLDELIATAATAGFDAPQDRRANRITAGGLSLRYSDVGQSQTATGGRSTLTFAQASAQGSLLSVSGYYLAPAIGTGTRFGQAESGYQPSTVPAFADLDAFELVNGAPRFPPIAGTDGLLTQAEVTSVLRNALLNANHLRAQIRRPVGSLMRGTVSVVDTSGVILGVLRTRDAPVFGTDVSLQKARSALFFSSPTLGADLNAAGSVSYFIPDLGTATTPPVSFADYATALSAQLSPATLTGGFAFGARSIGNVARPFFPDGVEETGPGALSKPFARWSPFSTGLQLDLVYERIVQHVGFVAGLGVPDVGVGCSGPPAPALGFATTVPAKLDNGLQIFAGGVPIYRGNTLIGAVGVSGDGIDQDDLVAFLGVDGAARATGTLGNAPRALRIDTLDVPGGRLRYVQCPQAPFVDTDAQNVCQGK
;
A
#
# COMPACT_ATOMS: atom_id res chain seq x y z
N MET A 1 22.48 -86.40 -23.58
CA MET A 1 21.00 -86.40 -23.69
C MET A 1 20.49 -85.04 -23.19
N LYS A 2 19.64 -84.35 -23.98
CA LYS A 2 18.96 -83.08 -23.63
C LYS A 2 18.11 -83.25 -22.33
N PRO A 3 17.72 -82.20 -21.55
CA PRO A 3 17.31 -80.88 -22.06
C PRO A 3 17.65 -79.62 -21.22
N ARG A 4 17.38 -78.48 -21.86
CA ARG A 4 17.43 -77.09 -21.37
C ARG A 4 16.36 -76.85 -20.30
N TRP A 5 16.69 -76.10 -19.26
CA TRP A 5 15.72 -75.47 -18.37
C TRP A 5 16.04 -73.98 -18.25
N LEU A 6 15.16 -73.16 -18.82
CA LEU A 6 15.03 -71.73 -18.52
C LEU A 6 14.41 -71.61 -17.13
N ALA A 7 15.04 -70.85 -16.23
CA ALA A 7 14.43 -70.40 -14.98
C ALA A 7 14.33 -68.88 -15.02
N TRP A 8 13.10 -68.37 -15.02
CA TRP A 8 12.74 -66.97 -14.84
C TRP A 8 12.87 -66.59 -13.36
N PRO A 9 13.41 -65.41 -13.00
CA PRO A 9 13.10 -64.78 -11.73
C PRO A 9 11.90 -63.86 -11.88
N LEU A 10 10.89 -64.12 -11.06
CA LEU A 10 9.72 -63.29 -10.76
C LEU A 10 10.18 -61.88 -10.34
N ALA A 11 9.78 -60.84 -11.08
CA ALA A 11 9.90 -59.45 -10.64
C ALA A 11 8.62 -59.07 -9.87
N ALA A 12 8.72 -58.90 -8.56
CA ALA A 12 7.68 -58.30 -7.74
C ALA A 12 7.75 -56.77 -7.89
N LEU A 13 6.74 -56.19 -8.53
CA LEU A 13 6.50 -54.74 -8.57
C LEU A 13 5.96 -54.29 -7.21
N LEU A 14 6.80 -53.61 -6.42
CA LEU A 14 6.36 -52.74 -5.35
C LEU A 14 6.10 -51.35 -5.94
N ALA A 15 4.81 -51.03 -6.13
CA ALA A 15 4.37 -49.67 -6.40
C ALA A 15 4.47 -48.84 -5.12
N ALA A 16 5.48 -47.97 -5.03
CA ALA A 16 5.52 -46.91 -4.04
C ALA A 16 4.88 -45.65 -4.64
N CYS A 17 3.68 -45.29 -4.16
CA CYS A 17 3.06 -44.00 -4.41
C CYS A 17 3.81 -42.91 -3.64
N GLY A 18 4.89 -42.39 -4.21
CA GLY A 18 5.54 -41.15 -3.80
C GLY A 18 4.95 -39.97 -4.57
N GLY A 19 3.76 -39.52 -4.19
CA GLY A 19 3.14 -38.29 -4.71
C GLY A 19 3.70 -37.05 -4.03
N GLY A 20 4.98 -36.75 -4.25
CA GLY A 20 5.57 -35.46 -3.89
C GLY A 20 5.13 -34.40 -4.90
N GLY A 21 4.35 -33.42 -4.44
CA GLY A 21 4.09 -32.21 -5.23
C GLY A 21 5.42 -31.49 -5.47
N GLY A 22 5.89 -31.53 -6.71
CA GLY A 22 7.05 -30.76 -7.15
C GLY A 22 6.77 -29.25 -7.00
N PRO A 23 7.84 -28.41 -7.02
CA PRO A 23 7.67 -26.97 -7.00
C PRO A 23 6.82 -26.59 -8.21
N SER A 24 5.79 -25.77 -8.00
CA SER A 24 5.13 -25.09 -9.11
C SER A 24 6.22 -24.41 -9.92
N ASP A 25 6.35 -24.84 -11.19
CA ASP A 25 7.36 -24.36 -12.13
C ASP A 25 7.31 -22.83 -12.11
N ASP A 26 8.33 -22.20 -11.52
CA ASP A 26 8.49 -20.76 -11.59
C ASP A 26 8.63 -20.47 -13.07
N SER A 27 7.62 -19.85 -13.67
CA SER A 27 7.59 -19.55 -15.11
C SER A 27 8.67 -18.54 -15.52
N GLY A 28 9.63 -18.25 -14.63
CA GLY A 28 10.74 -17.33 -14.83
C GLY A 28 10.30 -15.87 -14.85
N CYS A 29 9.13 -15.58 -14.31
CA CYS A 29 8.54 -14.24 -14.38
C CYS A 29 9.24 -13.29 -13.42
N THR A 30 9.93 -12.28 -13.96
CA THR A 30 10.71 -11.29 -13.20
C THR A 30 10.26 -9.85 -13.44
N GLY A 31 9.11 -9.64 -14.10
CA GLY A 31 8.54 -8.31 -14.35
C GLY A 31 8.08 -8.03 -15.78
N SER A 32 7.86 -9.05 -16.61
CA SER A 32 7.43 -8.85 -18.01
C SER A 32 6.42 -9.88 -18.53
N CYS A 33 6.13 -10.94 -17.77
CA CYS A 33 5.23 -12.01 -18.19
C CYS A 33 3.81 -11.52 -18.44
N ALA A 34 3.31 -10.56 -17.65
CA ALA A 34 1.98 -9.99 -17.83
C ALA A 34 1.81 -9.25 -19.17
N THR A 35 2.90 -8.92 -19.86
CA THR A 35 2.84 -8.34 -21.22
C THR A 35 2.91 -9.39 -22.31
N SER A 36 3.76 -10.41 -22.16
CA SER A 36 3.90 -11.47 -23.17
C SER A 36 2.76 -12.49 -23.11
N ASN A 37 2.23 -12.76 -21.92
CA ASN A 37 1.12 -13.66 -21.67
C ASN A 37 0.18 -13.09 -20.60
N PRO A 38 -0.60 -12.05 -20.91
CA PRO A 38 -1.41 -11.35 -19.91
C PRO A 38 -2.45 -12.29 -19.26
N GLN A 39 -2.37 -12.49 -17.95
CA GLN A 39 -3.30 -13.33 -17.19
C GLN A 39 -4.40 -12.51 -16.52
N ARG A 40 -5.51 -13.16 -16.18
CA ARG A 40 -6.59 -12.62 -15.33
C ARG A 40 -7.31 -13.75 -14.60
N LEU A 41 -8.07 -13.39 -13.56
CA LEU A 41 -9.05 -14.29 -12.93
C LEU A 41 -10.30 -14.39 -13.80
N GLU A 42 -10.64 -15.61 -14.23
CA GLU A 42 -11.93 -15.91 -14.85
C GLU A 42 -13.02 -16.10 -13.77
N VAL A 43 -14.29 -16.05 -14.14
CA VAL A 43 -15.41 -16.33 -13.20
C VAL A 43 -15.22 -17.67 -12.49
N ALA A 44 -14.79 -18.71 -13.22
CA ALA A 44 -14.51 -20.03 -12.64
C ALA A 44 -13.36 -20.01 -11.62
N ASP A 45 -12.36 -19.14 -11.81
CA ASP A 45 -11.27 -18.97 -10.86
C ASP A 45 -11.80 -18.34 -9.56
N VAL A 46 -12.60 -17.27 -9.66
CA VAL A 46 -13.20 -16.59 -8.51
C VAL A 46 -14.12 -17.53 -7.74
N GLN A 47 -14.96 -18.29 -8.46
CA GLN A 47 -15.82 -19.32 -7.89
C GLN A 47 -15.04 -20.38 -7.12
N ARG A 48 -13.89 -20.81 -7.65
CA ARG A 48 -13.01 -21.79 -7.00
C ARG A 48 -12.38 -21.23 -5.73
N VAL A 49 -11.86 -20.00 -5.76
CA VAL A 49 -11.28 -19.32 -4.58
C VAL A 49 -12.31 -19.25 -3.45
N ILE A 50 -13.55 -18.85 -3.76
CA ILE A 50 -14.64 -18.79 -2.76
C ILE A 50 -14.96 -20.18 -2.22
N ALA A 51 -15.14 -21.18 -3.09
CA ALA A 51 -15.50 -22.52 -2.66
C ALA A 51 -14.43 -23.14 -1.75
N GLN A 52 -13.14 -22.91 -2.05
CA GLN A 52 -12.02 -23.33 -1.21
C GLN A 52 -12.04 -22.67 0.18
N ALA A 53 -12.32 -21.37 0.25
CA ALA A 53 -12.44 -20.65 1.50
C ALA A 53 -13.64 -21.15 2.34
N VAL A 54 -14.80 -21.35 1.71
CA VAL A 54 -16.01 -21.85 2.38
C VAL A 54 -15.80 -23.26 2.93
N ASP A 55 -15.20 -24.16 2.15
CA ASP A 55 -14.89 -25.54 2.59
C ASP A 55 -13.93 -25.57 3.79
N GLU A 56 -12.90 -24.71 3.78
CA GLU A 56 -11.97 -24.59 4.90
C GLU A 56 -12.63 -23.99 6.15
N ALA A 57 -13.49 -22.99 5.99
CA ALA A 57 -14.23 -22.40 7.10
C ALA A 57 -15.17 -23.43 7.74
N ASP A 58 -15.95 -24.16 6.92
CA ASP A 58 -16.87 -25.22 7.38
C ASP A 58 -16.11 -26.36 8.08
N ALA A 59 -14.99 -26.82 7.51
CA ALA A 59 -14.14 -27.84 8.12
C ALA A 59 -13.57 -27.43 9.49
N ARG A 60 -13.52 -26.12 9.78
CA ARG A 60 -13.10 -25.57 11.07
C ARG A 60 -14.25 -25.23 12.01
N GLY A 61 -15.50 -25.41 11.58
CA GLY A 61 -16.67 -24.94 12.32
C GLY A 61 -16.72 -23.41 12.45
N ALA A 62 -16.19 -22.71 11.45
CA ALA A 62 -16.12 -21.26 11.37
C ALA A 62 -17.04 -20.72 10.27
N LEU A 63 -17.34 -19.42 10.34
CA LEU A 63 -18.12 -18.70 9.34
C LEU A 63 -17.31 -17.47 8.91
N ALA A 64 -17.32 -17.17 7.61
CA ALA A 64 -16.45 -16.13 7.06
C ALA A 64 -17.16 -15.21 6.06
N THR A 65 -16.66 -13.98 6.00
CA THR A 65 -16.83 -13.06 4.87
C THR A 65 -15.57 -13.09 4.02
N ILE A 66 -15.72 -13.36 2.72
CA ILE A 66 -14.64 -13.59 1.76
C ILE A 66 -14.77 -12.57 0.63
N ALA A 67 -13.67 -11.89 0.31
CA ALA A 67 -13.59 -10.99 -0.85
C ALA A 67 -12.50 -11.44 -1.81
N VAL A 68 -12.78 -11.34 -3.11
CA VAL A 68 -11.81 -11.59 -4.18
C VAL A 68 -11.71 -10.35 -5.06
N THR A 69 -10.49 -9.87 -5.26
CA THR A 69 -10.19 -8.73 -6.12
C THR A 69 -9.30 -9.13 -7.29
N ASP A 70 -9.36 -8.38 -8.39
CA ASP A 70 -8.36 -8.49 -9.45
C ASP A 70 -7.10 -7.66 -9.14
N ARG A 71 -6.12 -7.71 -10.05
CA ARG A 71 -4.81 -7.06 -9.90
C ARG A 71 -4.87 -5.55 -9.63
N VAL A 72 -5.92 -4.88 -10.11
CA VAL A 72 -6.11 -3.41 -10.03
C VAL A 72 -7.26 -3.02 -9.11
N GLY A 73 -7.72 -3.97 -8.29
CA GLY A 73 -8.63 -3.74 -7.16
C GLY A 73 -10.11 -3.77 -7.52
N ASN A 74 -10.48 -4.23 -8.72
CA ASN A 74 -11.88 -4.51 -8.99
C ASN A 74 -12.34 -5.64 -8.07
N VAL A 75 -13.38 -5.40 -7.27
CA VAL A 75 -13.97 -6.43 -6.42
C VAL A 75 -14.81 -7.34 -7.30
N LEU A 76 -14.34 -8.58 -7.50
CA LEU A 76 -14.95 -9.56 -8.39
C LEU A 76 -16.07 -10.34 -7.71
N ALA A 77 -15.97 -10.52 -6.40
CA ALA A 77 -17.00 -11.11 -5.58
C ALA A 77 -16.77 -10.78 -4.10
N VAL A 78 -17.87 -10.64 -3.37
CA VAL A 78 -17.91 -10.72 -1.91
C VAL A 78 -18.93 -11.79 -1.54
N PHE A 79 -18.52 -12.78 -0.76
CA PHE A 79 -19.36 -13.88 -0.30
C PHE A 79 -19.40 -13.88 1.22
N GLN A 80 -20.58 -13.97 1.81
CA GLN A 80 -20.76 -14.07 3.25
C GLN A 80 -21.46 -15.39 3.57
N MET A 81 -20.83 -16.22 4.40
CA MET A 81 -21.45 -17.45 4.90
C MET A 81 -22.67 -17.12 5.78
N THR A 82 -23.69 -17.95 5.74
CA THR A 82 -24.90 -17.76 6.53
C THR A 82 -24.56 -17.75 8.01
N GLY A 83 -24.87 -16.63 8.69
CA GLY A 83 -24.59 -16.45 10.11
C GLY A 83 -23.20 -15.90 10.44
N ALA A 84 -22.33 -15.64 9.44
CA ALA A 84 -21.09 -14.91 9.66
C ALA A 84 -21.39 -13.49 10.18
N ASP A 85 -20.50 -12.95 11.02
CA ASP A 85 -20.68 -11.61 11.58
C ASP A 85 -20.68 -10.54 10.45
N PRO A 86 -21.74 -9.73 10.32
CA PRO A 86 -21.78 -8.65 9.34
C PRO A 86 -20.87 -7.47 9.68
N ALA A 87 -20.39 -7.36 10.92
CA ALA A 87 -19.51 -6.31 11.38
C ALA A 87 -18.17 -6.87 11.88
N LEU A 88 -17.22 -5.97 12.10
CA LEU A 88 -15.95 -6.26 12.72
C LEU A 88 -15.57 -5.16 13.72
N THR A 89 -14.61 -5.48 14.57
CA THR A 89 -13.97 -4.53 15.48
C THR A 89 -12.54 -4.23 15.03
N VAL A 90 -12.20 -2.95 14.84
CA VAL A 90 -10.82 -2.54 14.59
C VAL A 90 -10.05 -2.53 15.91
N ARG A 91 -8.98 -3.31 16.01
CA ARG A 91 -8.27 -3.49 17.28
C ARG A 91 -6.76 -3.56 17.09
N SER A 92 -6.04 -2.61 17.69
CA SER A 92 -4.59 -2.61 17.67
C SER A 92 -3.93 -3.46 18.77
N GLY A 93 -4.73 -4.03 19.67
CA GLY A 93 -4.26 -4.61 20.93
C GLY A 93 -3.91 -3.58 22.01
N ARG A 94 -4.10 -2.27 21.71
CA ARG A 94 -3.88 -1.15 22.63
C ARG A 94 -5.20 -0.38 22.81
N ASN A 95 -5.40 0.26 23.95
CA ASN A 95 -6.53 1.15 24.18
C ASN A 95 -6.12 2.60 23.90
N THR A 96 -5.99 2.94 22.62
CA THR A 96 -5.51 4.27 22.23
C THR A 96 -6.59 5.35 22.35
N GLY A 97 -7.88 5.01 22.31
CA GLY A 97 -8.98 5.97 22.41
C GLY A 97 -8.97 7.08 21.34
N THR A 98 -8.26 6.89 20.23
CA THR A 98 -8.15 7.79 19.08
C THR A 98 -7.96 6.98 17.80
N GLY A 99 -8.15 7.63 16.65
CA GLY A 99 -8.00 6.98 15.35
C GLY A 99 -9.09 5.94 15.10
N LEU A 100 -8.79 4.95 14.26
CA LEU A 100 -9.70 3.85 13.92
C LEU A 100 -9.73 2.76 15.00
N ASP A 101 -8.79 2.78 15.93
CA ASP A 101 -8.65 1.77 16.98
C ASP A 101 -9.81 1.85 17.98
N GLY A 102 -10.50 0.73 18.20
CA GLY A 102 -11.70 0.67 19.03
C GLY A 102 -13.00 1.04 18.31
N LEU A 103 -12.99 1.11 16.97
CA LEU A 103 -14.24 1.09 16.20
C LEU A 103 -14.85 -0.31 16.26
N THR A 104 -15.72 -0.51 17.24
CA THR A 104 -16.39 -1.79 17.58
C THR A 104 -17.74 -1.90 16.86
N ASP A 105 -17.98 -3.04 16.20
CA ASP A 105 -19.26 -3.48 15.62
C ASP A 105 -19.96 -2.50 14.65
N VAL A 106 -19.21 -1.56 14.09
CA VAL A 106 -19.72 -0.54 13.14
C VAL A 106 -19.10 -0.64 11.75
N VAL A 107 -17.98 -1.35 11.62
CA VAL A 107 -17.30 -1.52 10.33
C VAL A 107 -17.81 -2.81 9.70
N PRO A 108 -18.42 -2.78 8.50
CA PRO A 108 -18.88 -4.01 7.86
C PRO A 108 -17.72 -5.00 7.61
N SER A 109 -17.92 -6.29 7.89
CA SER A 109 -16.88 -7.32 7.69
C SER A 109 -16.43 -7.43 6.23
N SER A 110 -17.32 -7.08 5.29
CA SER A 110 -17.00 -6.96 3.87
C SER A 110 -15.94 -5.90 3.56
N LEU A 111 -15.85 -4.80 4.32
CA LEU A 111 -14.82 -3.80 4.13
C LEU A 111 -13.44 -4.31 4.55
N GLY A 112 -13.38 -5.03 5.67
CA GLY A 112 -12.15 -5.69 6.13
C GLY A 112 -11.66 -6.72 5.11
N ALA A 113 -12.55 -7.58 4.62
CA ALA A 113 -12.22 -8.60 3.62
C ALA A 113 -11.72 -7.96 2.31
N ILE A 114 -12.37 -6.89 1.81
CA ILE A 114 -11.91 -6.17 0.61
C ILE A 114 -10.53 -5.55 0.86
N ALA A 115 -10.31 -4.88 1.98
CA ALA A 115 -9.02 -4.25 2.30
C ALA A 115 -7.89 -5.28 2.36
N LYS A 116 -8.13 -6.46 2.96
CA LYS A 116 -7.18 -7.60 2.96
C LYS A 116 -6.87 -8.11 1.54
N ALA A 117 -7.90 -8.30 0.71
CA ALA A 117 -7.74 -8.74 -0.68
C ALA A 117 -6.94 -7.75 -1.54
N VAL A 118 -7.28 -6.46 -1.46
CA VAL A 118 -6.55 -5.37 -2.12
C VAL A 118 -5.09 -5.34 -1.67
N THR A 119 -4.82 -5.54 -0.38
CA THR A 119 -3.45 -5.52 0.15
C THR A 119 -2.57 -6.58 -0.49
N GLY A 120 -3.04 -7.83 -0.57
CA GLY A 120 -2.33 -8.89 -1.28
C GLY A 120 -2.10 -8.53 -2.75
N ALA A 121 -3.15 -8.07 -3.45
CA ALA A 121 -3.08 -7.71 -4.86
C ALA A 121 -2.12 -6.53 -5.15
N TYR A 122 -2.06 -5.53 -4.27
CA TYR A 122 -1.40 -4.25 -4.55
C TYR A 122 0.06 -4.21 -4.14
N LEU A 123 0.42 -4.88 -3.03
CA LEU A 123 1.81 -4.96 -2.54
C LEU A 123 2.68 -5.92 -3.34
N SER A 124 2.06 -6.82 -4.11
CA SER A 124 2.76 -7.84 -4.88
C SER A 124 3.07 -7.41 -6.32
N SER A 125 4.03 -8.09 -6.93
CA SER A 125 4.47 -7.92 -8.33
C SER A 125 4.99 -9.24 -8.90
N GLU A 126 5.45 -9.28 -10.14
CA GLU A 126 6.21 -10.46 -10.59
C GLU A 126 7.56 -10.59 -9.87
N GLY A 127 8.06 -9.58 -9.17
CA GLY A 127 9.32 -9.67 -8.41
C GLY A 127 9.16 -10.08 -6.95
N ASN A 128 7.95 -10.02 -6.39
CA ASN A 128 7.68 -10.28 -4.98
C ASN A 128 6.22 -10.66 -4.70
N ALA A 129 6.01 -11.43 -3.65
CA ALA A 129 4.70 -11.74 -3.11
C ALA A 129 4.62 -11.36 -1.64
N PHE A 130 3.79 -10.36 -1.34
CA PHE A 130 3.56 -9.82 0.00
C PHE A 130 2.10 -10.04 0.39
N SER A 131 1.89 -10.46 1.63
CA SER A 131 0.58 -10.68 2.24
C SER A 131 0.27 -9.59 3.25
N THR A 132 -0.88 -9.67 3.90
CA THR A 132 -1.17 -8.79 5.04
C THR A 132 -0.28 -9.02 6.25
N ARG A 133 0.34 -10.20 6.43
CA ARG A 133 1.41 -10.41 7.44
C ARG A 133 2.65 -9.58 7.12
N THR A 134 3.01 -9.47 5.84
CA THR A 134 4.09 -8.59 5.41
C THR A 134 3.76 -7.14 5.75
N ALA A 135 2.54 -6.71 5.39
CA ALA A 135 2.03 -5.37 5.70
C ALA A 135 2.05 -5.10 7.21
N SER A 136 1.64 -6.08 8.02
CA SER A 136 1.62 -6.00 9.49
C SER A 136 3.00 -5.68 10.08
N GLN A 137 4.05 -6.35 9.59
CA GLN A 137 5.42 -6.14 10.09
C GLN A 137 5.95 -4.75 9.72
N ILE A 138 5.74 -4.29 8.48
CA ILE A 138 6.38 -3.08 7.95
C ILE A 138 5.75 -1.76 8.42
N VAL A 139 4.65 -1.81 9.17
CA VAL A 139 3.90 -0.61 9.63
C VAL A 139 4.05 -0.29 11.12
N GLN A 140 4.77 -1.11 11.88
CA GLN A 140 4.80 -0.99 13.34
C GLN A 140 5.82 0.02 13.86
N ASP A 141 5.73 0.31 15.15
CA ASP A 141 6.62 1.19 15.90
C ASP A 141 8.08 0.74 15.85
N HIS A 142 8.32 -0.57 15.80
CA HIS A 142 9.61 -1.19 15.50
C HIS A 142 9.45 -2.14 14.31
N PHE A 143 10.48 -2.28 13.47
CA PHE A 143 10.37 -3.12 12.28
C PHE A 143 10.04 -4.58 12.63
N ASN A 144 10.69 -5.13 13.64
CA ASN A 144 10.20 -6.35 14.28
C ASN A 144 9.48 -5.97 15.58
N PRO A 145 8.16 -6.20 15.68
CA PRO A 145 7.41 -5.94 16.90
C PRO A 145 8.03 -6.62 18.12
N LYS A 146 8.00 -5.93 19.27
CA LYS A 146 8.60 -6.34 20.57
C LYS A 146 10.13 -6.38 20.64
N GLU A 147 10.85 -6.12 19.55
CA GLU A 147 12.25 -5.71 19.68
C GLU A 147 12.31 -4.32 20.31
N ARG A 148 13.40 -4.03 21.02
CA ARG A 148 13.61 -2.74 21.68
C ARG A 148 14.70 -1.94 21.00
N ASP A 149 14.57 -0.63 21.06
CA ASP A 149 15.55 0.32 20.55
C ASP A 149 15.95 0.06 19.08
N GLN A 150 14.95 -0.26 18.24
CA GLN A 150 15.11 -0.47 16.81
C GLN A 150 14.26 0.52 16.01
N PRO A 151 14.68 0.94 14.81
CA PRO A 151 13.85 1.79 13.96
C PRO A 151 12.48 1.17 13.65
N GLY A 152 11.48 2.02 13.47
CA GLY A 152 10.16 1.59 13.04
C GLY A 152 10.13 0.95 11.65
N GLY A 153 9.02 0.25 11.37
CA GLY A 153 8.78 -0.38 10.08
C GLY A 153 9.01 0.60 8.91
N PRO A 154 9.56 0.12 7.78
CA PRO A 154 9.99 1.00 6.68
C PRO A 154 8.80 1.67 5.96
N LEU A 155 7.60 1.10 6.06
CA LEU A 155 6.39 1.58 5.40
C LEU A 155 5.32 1.98 6.43
N PHE A 156 5.76 2.42 7.60
CA PHE A 156 4.92 3.00 8.65
C PHE A 156 3.90 4.00 8.09
N GLY A 157 2.62 3.75 8.35
CA GLY A 157 1.52 4.58 7.86
C GLY A 157 1.06 4.28 6.43
N VAL A 158 1.59 3.27 5.73
CA VAL A 158 1.13 2.91 4.37
C VAL A 158 -0.34 2.46 4.35
N GLN A 159 -0.89 2.06 5.50
CA GLN A 159 -2.31 1.72 5.61
C GLN A 159 -3.21 2.87 5.16
N PHE A 160 -2.81 4.12 5.39
CA PHE A 160 -3.59 5.30 5.02
C PHE A 160 -3.28 5.78 3.60
N SER A 161 -3.31 4.83 2.67
CA SER A 161 -3.20 5.04 1.24
C SER A 161 -4.31 4.28 0.53
N GLN A 162 -4.52 4.54 -0.77
CA GLN A 162 -5.64 4.02 -1.55
C GLN A 162 -6.98 4.42 -0.93
N LEU A 163 -7.01 5.62 -0.36
CA LEU A 163 -8.11 6.10 0.46
C LEU A 163 -9.42 6.14 -0.34
N PRO A 164 -10.58 5.95 0.31
CA PRO A 164 -11.87 6.02 -0.37
C PRO A 164 -12.15 7.34 -1.09
N CYS A 165 -11.53 8.42 -0.60
CA CYS A 165 -11.61 9.78 -1.13
C CYS A 165 -10.47 10.17 -2.07
N SER A 166 -9.48 9.31 -2.34
CA SER A 166 -8.35 9.66 -3.22
C SER A 166 -8.84 10.15 -4.59
N ASP A 167 -8.22 11.22 -5.09
CA ASP A 167 -8.45 11.79 -6.43
C ASP A 167 -7.69 11.05 -7.54
N LEU A 168 -6.81 10.12 -7.19
CA LEU A 168 -6.08 9.27 -8.13
C LEU A 168 -6.72 7.89 -8.31
N THR A 169 -7.26 7.30 -7.25
CA THR A 169 -7.94 6.00 -7.36
C THR A 169 -9.36 6.14 -7.93
N LEU A 170 -9.81 5.12 -8.65
CA LEU A 170 -11.13 5.10 -9.30
C LEU A 170 -12.17 4.38 -8.44
N ARG A 171 -13.42 4.84 -8.53
CA ARG A 171 -14.59 4.11 -8.01
C ARG A 171 -15.06 3.08 -9.03
N LEU A 172 -15.95 2.19 -8.61
CA LEU A 172 -16.68 1.32 -9.55
C LEU A 172 -17.55 2.14 -10.52
N ALA A 173 -18.13 3.25 -10.05
CA ALA A 173 -18.97 4.12 -10.87
C ALA A 173 -18.18 4.94 -11.91
N ASP A 174 -16.90 5.25 -11.63
CA ASP A 174 -16.06 6.08 -12.49
C ASP A 174 -15.53 5.28 -13.71
N ALA A 175 -15.27 3.99 -13.49
CA ALA A 175 -14.86 3.05 -14.51
C ALA A 175 -15.24 1.64 -14.04
N THR A 176 -15.79 0.80 -14.91
CA THR A 176 -16.16 -0.57 -14.50
C THR A 176 -14.95 -1.47 -14.27
N SER A 177 -13.87 -1.28 -15.05
CA SER A 177 -12.69 -2.15 -15.03
C SER A 177 -11.35 -1.44 -14.76
N ALA A 178 -11.18 -0.21 -15.25
CA ALA A 178 -9.90 0.48 -15.13
C ALA A 178 -9.58 0.83 -13.66
N GLY A 179 -8.34 0.53 -13.24
CA GLY A 179 -7.85 0.88 -11.91
C GLY A 179 -6.80 1.99 -11.91
N PRO A 180 -6.07 2.18 -10.78
CA PRO A 180 -6.27 1.45 -9.52
C PRO A 180 -7.61 1.81 -8.87
N LYS A 181 -8.29 0.83 -8.29
CA LYS A 181 -9.48 1.05 -7.46
C LYS A 181 -9.12 1.49 -6.04
N ARG A 182 -10.00 2.27 -5.43
CA ARG A 182 -9.91 2.65 -4.02
C ARG A 182 -10.06 1.42 -3.11
N SER A 183 -9.47 1.47 -1.92
CA SER A 183 -9.69 0.50 -0.84
C SER A 183 -10.56 1.13 0.25
N PRO A 184 -11.51 0.40 0.86
CA PRO A 184 -12.45 0.97 1.82
C PRO A 184 -11.82 1.46 3.12
N LEU A 185 -10.75 0.81 3.57
CA LEU A 185 -10.04 1.12 4.81
C LEU A 185 -8.56 1.43 4.57
N GLY A 186 -8.17 1.58 3.30
CA GLY A 186 -6.78 1.59 2.87
C GLY A 186 -6.13 0.20 2.88
N LEU A 187 -4.84 0.09 3.15
CA LEU A 187 -4.15 -1.22 3.22
C LEU A 187 -4.27 -1.85 4.61
N SER A 188 -4.34 -3.18 4.65
CA SER A 188 -4.59 -3.96 5.85
C SER A 188 -3.29 -4.50 6.45
N ALA A 189 -3.17 -4.34 7.76
CA ALA A 189 -2.15 -5.00 8.58
C ALA A 189 -2.65 -6.33 9.17
N ASP A 190 -3.89 -6.69 8.91
CA ASP A 190 -4.58 -7.78 9.56
C ASP A 190 -4.47 -9.09 8.77
N ALA A 191 -4.16 -10.21 9.44
CA ALA A 191 -3.88 -11.48 8.78
C ALA A 191 -5.07 -11.98 7.94
N GLY A 192 -4.83 -12.80 6.91
CA GLY A 192 -5.91 -13.30 6.03
C GLY A 192 -6.07 -12.59 4.68
N GLY A 193 -5.09 -11.80 4.24
CA GLY A 193 -5.02 -11.28 2.87
C GLY A 193 -3.81 -11.83 2.11
N PHE A 194 -4.06 -12.47 0.95
CA PHE A 194 -3.01 -13.05 0.11
C PHE A 194 -3.13 -12.65 -1.37
N PRO A 195 -1.99 -12.49 -2.07
CA PRO A 195 -2.00 -12.36 -3.52
C PRO A 195 -2.37 -13.68 -4.20
N LEU A 196 -3.07 -13.59 -5.33
CA LEU A 196 -3.38 -14.70 -6.22
C LEU A 196 -2.53 -14.64 -7.48
N TYR A 197 -1.91 -15.76 -7.85
CA TYR A 197 -1.01 -15.87 -9.00
C TYR A 197 -1.52 -16.84 -10.06
N LYS A 198 -1.30 -16.52 -11.33
CA LYS A 198 -1.42 -17.45 -12.46
C LYS A 198 -0.19 -17.34 -13.33
N ALA A 199 0.42 -18.48 -13.67
CA ALA A 199 1.62 -18.53 -14.50
C ALA A 199 2.68 -17.51 -14.06
N GLY A 200 2.99 -17.46 -12.76
CA GLY A 200 4.02 -16.58 -12.19
C GLY A 200 3.68 -15.08 -12.18
N THR A 201 2.45 -14.67 -12.54
CA THR A 201 1.99 -13.28 -12.54
C THR A 201 0.89 -13.06 -11.50
N VAL A 202 0.91 -11.91 -10.82
CA VAL A 202 -0.17 -11.52 -9.89
C VAL A 202 -1.42 -11.21 -10.70
N VAL A 203 -2.53 -11.88 -10.40
CA VAL A 203 -3.83 -11.67 -11.08
C VAL A 203 -4.90 -11.09 -10.17
N GLY A 204 -4.65 -11.02 -8.86
CA GLY A 204 -5.60 -10.52 -7.89
C GLY A 204 -5.19 -10.79 -6.45
N GLY A 205 -6.17 -10.75 -5.56
CA GLY A 205 -6.01 -11.07 -4.15
C GLY A 205 -7.27 -11.64 -3.54
N VAL A 206 -7.10 -12.36 -2.43
CA VAL A 206 -8.18 -12.87 -1.58
C VAL A 206 -8.02 -12.29 -0.19
N GLY A 207 -9.14 -11.96 0.45
CA GLY A 207 -9.19 -11.46 1.82
C GLY A 207 -10.34 -12.09 2.59
N VAL A 208 -10.08 -12.44 3.86
CA VAL A 208 -11.03 -13.15 4.71
C VAL A 208 -11.20 -12.42 6.05
N ILE A 209 -12.44 -12.35 6.53
CA ILE A 209 -12.80 -12.01 7.91
C ILE A 209 -13.65 -13.15 8.46
N ALA A 210 -13.17 -13.86 9.48
CA ALA A 210 -13.85 -14.97 10.14
C ALA A 210 -13.85 -14.83 11.67
N ASP A 211 -12.89 -14.10 12.24
CA ASP A 211 -12.78 -13.86 13.69
C ASP A 211 -13.48 -12.58 14.18
N GLY A 212 -13.97 -11.74 13.26
CA GLY A 212 -14.65 -10.47 13.57
C GLY A 212 -13.71 -9.34 13.98
N VAL A 213 -12.39 -9.48 13.77
CA VAL A 213 -11.39 -8.48 14.13
C VAL A 213 -10.72 -7.92 12.86
N TYR A 214 -10.41 -6.63 12.89
CA TYR A 214 -9.47 -6.00 11.95
C TYR A 214 -8.26 -5.51 12.74
N GLY A 215 -7.25 -6.36 12.83
CA GLY A 215 -6.12 -6.20 13.72
C GLY A 215 -4.75 -6.11 13.06
N LEU A 216 -3.74 -6.56 13.79
CA LEU A 216 -2.35 -6.69 13.37
C LEU A 216 -1.63 -7.69 14.27
N ASP A 217 -0.51 -8.21 13.79
CA ASP A 217 0.33 -9.15 14.51
C ASP A 217 1.37 -8.42 15.37
N LEU A 218 1.13 -8.30 16.66
CA LEU A 218 2.05 -7.66 17.60
C LEU A 218 3.23 -8.55 18.02
N ASP A 219 3.29 -9.82 17.62
CA ASP A 219 4.32 -10.77 18.05
C ASP A 219 4.79 -11.71 16.94
N ILE A 220 5.69 -11.21 16.12
CA ILE A 220 6.26 -11.98 15.02
C ILE A 220 7.32 -13.02 15.45
N ARG A 221 7.47 -13.33 16.74
CA ARG A 221 8.47 -14.33 17.20
C ARG A 221 7.95 -15.76 17.11
N GLY A 222 6.64 -15.94 17.10
CA GLY A 222 5.97 -17.23 16.95
C GLY A 222 5.39 -17.43 15.56
N ASN A 223 4.72 -18.56 15.37
CA ASN A 223 3.71 -18.72 14.33
C ASN A 223 2.40 -18.94 15.07
N ASP A 224 1.39 -18.13 14.78
CA ASP A 224 0.05 -18.33 15.34
C ASP A 224 -0.81 -19.22 14.41
N SER A 225 -2.07 -19.45 14.82
CA SER A 225 -3.07 -20.17 14.00
C SER A 225 -4.29 -19.29 13.81
N ASP A 226 -4.05 -18.11 13.23
CA ASP A 226 -5.08 -17.15 12.86
C ASP A 226 -6.11 -17.74 11.88
N LEU A 227 -7.39 -17.56 12.21
CA LEU A 227 -8.49 -18.21 11.51
C LEU A 227 -8.69 -17.62 10.10
N ASP A 228 -8.53 -16.32 9.98
CA ASP A 228 -8.62 -15.60 8.70
C ASP A 228 -7.49 -16.03 7.77
N GLU A 229 -6.27 -16.15 8.29
CA GLU A 229 -5.10 -16.61 7.55
C GLU A 229 -5.22 -18.05 7.08
N LEU A 230 -5.71 -18.95 7.93
CA LEU A 230 -5.92 -20.35 7.58
C LEU A 230 -6.93 -20.52 6.44
N ILE A 231 -8.07 -19.84 6.51
CA ILE A 231 -9.11 -19.85 5.48
C ILE A 231 -8.59 -19.21 4.19
N ALA A 232 -7.93 -18.06 4.28
CA ALA A 232 -7.35 -17.38 3.12
C ALA A 232 -6.24 -18.22 2.46
N THR A 233 -5.42 -18.94 3.24
CA THR A 233 -4.39 -19.85 2.73
C THR A 233 -5.02 -20.96 1.90
N ALA A 234 -6.09 -21.60 2.39
CA ALA A 234 -6.81 -22.61 1.61
C ALA A 234 -7.37 -22.05 0.30
N ALA A 235 -7.88 -20.82 0.33
CA ALA A 235 -8.41 -20.10 -0.83
C ALA A 235 -7.37 -19.83 -1.93
N THR A 236 -6.08 -19.86 -1.61
CA THR A 236 -5.00 -19.67 -2.59
C THR A 236 -4.64 -20.94 -3.36
N ALA A 237 -5.22 -22.11 -3.04
CA ALA A 237 -4.78 -23.39 -3.60
C ALA A 237 -4.93 -23.49 -5.13
N GLY A 238 -3.81 -23.53 -5.85
CA GLY A 238 -3.76 -23.48 -7.32
C GLY A 238 -3.58 -22.07 -7.89
N PHE A 239 -3.53 -21.07 -7.01
CA PHE A 239 -3.21 -19.67 -7.26
C PHE A 239 -2.05 -19.20 -6.36
N ASP A 240 -1.27 -20.13 -5.82
CA ASP A 240 -0.24 -19.87 -4.83
C ASP A 240 0.86 -18.95 -5.37
N ALA A 241 1.32 -18.03 -4.53
CA ALA A 241 2.51 -17.25 -4.84
C ALA A 241 3.74 -18.16 -5.03
N PRO A 242 4.60 -17.90 -6.04
CA PRO A 242 5.87 -18.59 -6.24
C PRO A 242 6.75 -18.54 -5.00
N GLN A 243 7.25 -19.70 -4.56
CA GLN A 243 7.90 -19.84 -3.25
C GLN A 243 9.18 -19.01 -3.09
N ASP A 244 9.89 -18.77 -4.18
CA ASP A 244 11.16 -18.03 -4.24
C ASP A 244 10.97 -16.51 -4.20
N ARG A 245 9.73 -16.04 -4.40
CA ARG A 245 9.33 -14.62 -4.40
C ARG A 245 8.50 -14.20 -3.19
N ARG A 246 8.08 -15.14 -2.35
CA ARG A 246 7.38 -14.85 -1.08
C ARG A 246 8.24 -13.99 -0.16
N ALA A 247 7.59 -13.15 0.65
CA ALA A 247 8.24 -12.18 1.52
C ALA A 247 9.35 -12.79 2.40
N ASN A 248 9.19 -14.02 2.89
CA ASN A 248 10.19 -14.74 3.69
C ASN A 248 11.46 -15.16 2.94
N ARG A 249 11.57 -14.83 1.65
CA ARG A 249 12.79 -14.94 0.82
C ARG A 249 13.42 -13.58 0.51
N ILE A 250 12.85 -12.50 1.03
CA ILE A 250 13.24 -11.12 0.78
C ILE A 250 13.63 -10.50 2.12
N THR A 251 14.75 -9.78 2.11
CA THR A 251 15.25 -9.05 3.28
C THR A 251 15.15 -7.55 3.05
N ALA A 252 14.77 -6.80 4.07
CA ALA A 252 14.86 -5.35 4.11
C ALA A 252 15.50 -4.94 5.45
N GLY A 253 16.42 -3.98 5.44
CA GLY A 253 17.14 -3.58 6.65
C GLY A 253 17.93 -4.71 7.34
N GLY A 254 18.29 -5.78 6.60
CA GLY A 254 18.94 -6.97 7.17
C GLY A 254 17.99 -7.98 7.81
N LEU A 255 16.67 -7.71 7.84
CA LEU A 255 15.65 -8.56 8.43
C LEU A 255 14.83 -9.26 7.34
N SER A 256 14.41 -10.51 7.59
CA SER A 256 13.49 -11.22 6.69
C SER A 256 12.06 -10.72 6.90
N LEU A 257 11.31 -10.59 5.80
CA LEU A 257 9.90 -10.23 5.86
C LEU A 257 9.01 -11.45 6.14
N ARG A 258 7.91 -11.25 6.86
CA ARG A 258 6.88 -12.28 7.10
C ARG A 258 5.97 -12.41 5.87
N TYR A 259 5.70 -13.65 5.43
CA TYR A 259 4.73 -13.92 4.38
C TYR A 259 3.49 -14.62 4.92
N SER A 260 3.67 -15.66 5.74
CA SER A 260 2.56 -16.35 6.38
C SER A 260 3.09 -17.15 7.57
N ASP A 261 2.24 -17.36 8.57
CA ASP A 261 2.53 -18.22 9.71
C ASP A 261 2.01 -19.65 9.51
N VAL A 262 1.18 -19.85 8.48
CA VAL A 262 0.57 -21.13 8.15
C VAL A 262 0.85 -21.53 6.70
N GLY A 263 0.82 -22.84 6.43
CA GLY A 263 0.94 -23.39 5.09
C GLY A 263 -0.29 -24.21 4.69
N GLN A 264 -0.36 -24.57 3.40
CA GLN A 264 -1.44 -25.42 2.88
C GLN A 264 -1.58 -26.76 3.64
N SER A 265 -0.51 -27.29 4.23
CA SER A 265 -0.57 -28.51 5.04
C SER A 265 -1.20 -28.34 6.43
N GLN A 266 -1.35 -27.09 6.90
CA GLN A 266 -2.00 -26.74 8.17
C GLN A 266 -3.48 -26.39 7.99
N THR A 267 -3.96 -26.31 6.75
CA THR A 267 -5.39 -26.17 6.44
C THR A 267 -6.11 -27.51 6.70
N ALA A 268 -7.34 -27.47 7.18
CA ALA A 268 -8.14 -28.66 7.48
C ALA A 268 -8.49 -29.44 6.19
N THR A 269 -8.66 -28.73 5.09
CA THR A 269 -8.86 -29.27 3.73
C THR A 269 -7.57 -29.71 3.05
N GLY A 270 -6.39 -29.41 3.62
CA GLY A 270 -5.08 -29.70 3.03
C GLY A 270 -4.84 -29.02 1.68
N GLY A 271 -5.53 -27.90 1.41
CA GLY A 271 -5.52 -27.20 0.11
C GLY A 271 -6.18 -27.99 -1.03
N ARG A 272 -7.02 -29.00 -0.69
CA ARG A 272 -7.64 -29.91 -1.66
C ARG A 272 -9.16 -29.90 -1.55
N SER A 273 -9.76 -28.71 -1.52
CA SER A 273 -11.21 -28.59 -1.55
C SER A 273 -11.79 -29.27 -2.78
N THR A 274 -12.85 -30.07 -2.56
CA THR A 274 -13.67 -30.66 -3.62
C THR A 274 -15.01 -29.95 -3.78
N LEU A 275 -15.25 -28.89 -2.98
CA LEU A 275 -16.49 -28.17 -2.96
C LEU A 275 -16.66 -27.38 -4.27
N THR A 276 -17.78 -27.58 -4.95
CA THR A 276 -18.17 -26.74 -6.09
C THR A 276 -18.74 -25.41 -5.58
N PHE A 277 -18.67 -24.36 -6.40
CA PHE A 277 -19.29 -23.09 -6.02
C PHE A 277 -20.80 -23.19 -5.79
N ALA A 278 -21.50 -24.09 -6.49
CA ALA A 278 -22.92 -24.34 -6.25
C ALA A 278 -23.19 -24.90 -4.84
N GLN A 279 -22.31 -25.77 -4.34
CA GLN A 279 -22.40 -26.29 -2.98
C GLN A 279 -21.99 -25.23 -1.94
N ALA A 280 -20.91 -24.48 -2.21
CA ALA A 280 -20.52 -23.35 -1.36
C ALA A 280 -21.64 -22.30 -1.24
N SER A 281 -22.34 -22.02 -2.35
CA SER A 281 -23.49 -21.11 -2.39
C SER A 281 -24.71 -21.59 -1.60
N ALA A 282 -24.72 -22.85 -1.15
CA ALA A 282 -25.75 -23.34 -0.23
C ALA A 282 -25.45 -22.97 1.24
N GLN A 283 -24.21 -22.54 1.53
CA GLN A 283 -23.75 -22.17 2.88
C GLN A 283 -23.67 -20.65 3.09
N GLY A 284 -24.14 -19.84 2.15
CA GLY A 284 -24.02 -18.39 2.20
C GLY A 284 -24.56 -17.73 0.95
N SER A 285 -24.23 -16.45 0.76
CA SER A 285 -24.66 -15.70 -0.42
C SER A 285 -23.62 -14.68 -0.87
N LEU A 286 -23.70 -14.30 -2.15
CA LEU A 286 -22.97 -13.15 -2.64
C LEU A 286 -23.60 -11.88 -2.05
N LEU A 287 -22.77 -11.02 -1.47
CA LEU A 287 -23.17 -9.81 -0.76
C LEU A 287 -22.84 -8.58 -1.58
N SER A 288 -23.84 -7.76 -1.93
CA SER A 288 -23.58 -6.44 -2.52
C SER A 288 -22.89 -5.52 -1.51
N VAL A 289 -21.86 -4.80 -1.96
CA VAL A 289 -21.14 -3.81 -1.16
C VAL A 289 -21.19 -2.47 -1.86
N SER A 290 -21.90 -1.51 -1.25
CA SER A 290 -22.14 -0.18 -1.82
C SER A 290 -20.86 0.48 -2.32
N GLY A 291 -20.81 0.80 -3.61
CA GLY A 291 -19.66 1.45 -4.25
C GLY A 291 -18.49 0.54 -4.64
N TYR A 292 -18.56 -0.77 -4.35
CA TYR A 292 -17.49 -1.74 -4.64
C TYR A 292 -17.93 -2.93 -5.48
N TYR A 293 -19.10 -3.50 -5.20
CA TYR A 293 -19.53 -4.76 -5.81
C TYR A 293 -21.06 -4.90 -5.77
N LEU A 294 -21.64 -5.48 -6.82
CA LEU A 294 -23.08 -5.73 -6.94
C LEU A 294 -23.35 -7.22 -7.19
N ALA A 295 -23.95 -7.88 -6.19
CA ALA A 295 -24.44 -9.25 -6.31
C ALA A 295 -25.69 -9.31 -7.24
N PRO A 296 -25.99 -10.47 -7.86
CA PRO A 296 -25.33 -11.77 -7.73
C PRO A 296 -24.24 -12.04 -8.80
N ALA A 297 -23.78 -11.02 -9.52
CA ALA A 297 -22.85 -11.22 -10.64
C ALA A 297 -21.41 -11.39 -10.17
N ILE A 298 -20.78 -12.51 -10.49
CA ILE A 298 -19.33 -12.70 -10.28
C ILE A 298 -18.56 -12.08 -11.45
N GLY A 299 -17.62 -11.20 -11.13
CA GLY A 299 -16.79 -10.50 -12.10
C GLY A 299 -15.68 -11.36 -12.70
N THR A 300 -15.19 -10.92 -13.86
CA THR A 300 -13.91 -11.35 -14.45
C THR A 300 -12.87 -10.27 -14.18
N GLY A 301 -11.65 -10.66 -13.83
CA GLY A 301 -10.56 -9.71 -13.63
C GLY A 301 -10.06 -9.10 -14.95
N THR A 302 -9.18 -8.10 -14.83
CA THR A 302 -8.54 -7.45 -15.98
C THR A 302 -7.15 -8.02 -16.26
N ARG A 303 -6.69 -7.94 -17.52
CA ARG A 303 -5.31 -8.26 -17.90
C ARG A 303 -4.41 -7.07 -17.59
N PHE A 304 -3.56 -7.24 -16.60
CA PHE A 304 -2.67 -6.17 -16.15
C PHE A 304 -1.68 -5.73 -17.23
N GLY A 305 -1.46 -4.42 -17.33
CA GLY A 305 -0.61 -3.82 -18.37
C GLY A 305 -1.30 -3.67 -19.72
N GLN A 306 -2.59 -4.00 -19.81
CA GLN A 306 -3.47 -3.66 -20.93
C GLN A 306 -4.42 -2.52 -20.53
N ALA A 307 -4.87 -1.74 -21.51
CA ALA A 307 -5.74 -0.58 -21.28
C ALA A 307 -6.98 -0.88 -20.43
N GLU A 308 -7.54 -2.08 -20.52
CA GLU A 308 -8.68 -2.53 -19.72
C GLU A 308 -8.43 -2.51 -18.20
N SER A 309 -7.18 -2.73 -17.77
CA SER A 309 -6.75 -2.67 -16.37
C SER A 309 -6.51 -1.24 -15.87
N GLY A 310 -6.53 -0.27 -16.76
CA GLY A 310 -6.16 1.12 -16.46
C GLY A 310 -4.65 1.37 -16.49
N TYR A 311 -3.85 0.39 -16.91
CA TYR A 311 -2.41 0.52 -17.10
C TYR A 311 -1.99 0.03 -18.47
N GLN A 312 -1.19 0.80 -19.21
CA GLN A 312 -0.67 0.39 -20.51
C GLN A 312 0.74 0.95 -20.74
N PRO A 313 1.52 0.40 -21.69
CA PRO A 313 2.75 1.04 -22.14
C PRO A 313 2.47 2.48 -22.59
N SER A 314 3.33 3.41 -22.21
CA SER A 314 3.12 4.82 -22.53
C SER A 314 3.22 5.08 -24.02
N THR A 315 2.28 5.86 -24.55
CA THR A 315 2.29 6.28 -25.95
C THR A 315 2.99 7.62 -26.16
N VAL A 316 3.50 8.25 -25.11
CA VAL A 316 4.15 9.56 -25.18
C VAL A 316 5.57 9.41 -25.75
N PRO A 317 5.92 10.05 -26.90
CA PRO A 317 7.21 9.86 -27.54
C PRO A 317 8.42 10.17 -26.65
N ALA A 318 8.27 11.11 -25.72
CA ALA A 318 9.31 11.48 -24.77
C ALA A 318 9.70 10.38 -23.77
N PHE A 319 8.99 9.25 -23.74
CA PHE A 319 9.24 8.12 -22.82
C PHE A 319 9.45 6.78 -23.56
N ALA A 320 9.54 6.79 -24.89
CA ALA A 320 9.55 5.58 -25.71
C ALA A 320 10.73 4.63 -25.42
N ASP A 321 11.86 5.15 -24.94
CA ASP A 321 13.08 4.41 -24.61
C ASP A 321 13.15 3.96 -23.14
N LEU A 322 12.10 4.17 -22.35
CA LEU A 322 12.13 3.95 -20.89
C LEU A 322 11.34 2.74 -20.41
N ASP A 323 10.73 1.96 -21.29
CA ASP A 323 9.80 0.89 -20.89
C ASP A 323 8.70 1.41 -19.93
N ALA A 324 8.24 2.64 -20.21
CA ALA A 324 7.34 3.38 -19.34
C ALA A 324 5.89 2.91 -19.51
N PHE A 325 5.13 2.98 -18.42
CA PHE A 325 3.71 2.70 -18.33
C PHE A 325 2.97 3.94 -17.83
N GLU A 326 1.75 4.13 -18.32
CA GLU A 326 0.87 5.24 -17.97
C GLU A 326 -0.48 4.72 -17.47
N LEU A 327 -1.20 5.59 -16.77
CA LEU A 327 -2.57 5.33 -16.35
C LEU A 327 -3.55 5.75 -17.45
N VAL A 328 -4.55 4.90 -17.72
CA VAL A 328 -5.56 5.14 -18.76
C VAL A 328 -6.99 4.86 -18.29
N ASN A 329 -7.93 5.59 -18.88
CA ASN A 329 -9.36 5.26 -18.87
C ASN A 329 -9.96 5.74 -20.20
N GLY A 330 -9.78 4.95 -21.26
CA GLY A 330 -10.01 5.37 -22.65
C GLY A 330 -8.91 6.28 -23.21
N ALA A 331 -8.45 7.25 -22.43
CA ALA A 331 -7.31 8.13 -22.73
C ALA A 331 -6.32 8.19 -21.54
N PRO A 332 -5.07 8.66 -21.74
CA PRO A 332 -4.13 8.92 -20.65
C PRO A 332 -4.73 9.84 -19.59
N ARG A 333 -4.72 9.41 -18.33
CA ARG A 333 -5.35 10.13 -17.21
C ARG A 333 -4.51 11.31 -16.73
N PHE A 334 -3.20 11.12 -16.67
CA PHE A 334 -2.25 12.11 -16.13
C PHE A 334 -1.01 12.24 -17.03
N PRO A 335 -1.19 12.61 -18.32
CA PRO A 335 -0.04 12.96 -19.15
C PRO A 335 0.67 14.20 -18.57
N PRO A 336 1.96 14.41 -18.88
CA PRO A 336 2.65 15.63 -18.46
C PRO A 336 1.92 16.88 -18.94
N ILE A 337 1.60 17.79 -18.01
CA ILE A 337 1.01 19.12 -18.27
C ILE A 337 1.81 20.22 -17.56
N ALA A 338 1.56 21.48 -17.89
CA ALA A 338 2.10 22.63 -17.15
C ALA A 338 1.34 22.83 -15.83
N GLY A 339 2.02 23.43 -14.85
CA GLY A 339 1.46 23.79 -13.55
C GLY A 339 0.31 24.79 -13.67
N THR A 340 -0.71 24.64 -12.82
CA THR A 340 -1.87 25.55 -12.82
C THR A 340 -1.52 26.97 -12.35
N ASP A 341 -0.40 27.09 -11.62
CA ASP A 341 0.21 28.33 -11.15
C ASP A 341 1.22 28.94 -12.16
N GLY A 342 1.48 28.26 -13.29
CA GLY A 342 2.48 28.67 -14.28
C GLY A 342 3.94 28.55 -13.83
N LEU A 343 4.23 27.93 -12.67
CA LEU A 343 5.59 27.83 -12.13
C LEU A 343 6.37 26.65 -12.73
N LEU A 344 5.70 25.56 -13.07
CA LEU A 344 6.29 24.43 -13.80
C LEU A 344 5.76 24.39 -15.23
N THR A 345 6.65 24.30 -16.21
CA THR A 345 6.28 24.06 -17.61
C THR A 345 6.05 22.58 -17.87
N GLN A 346 5.27 22.25 -18.90
CA GLN A 346 5.07 20.87 -19.34
C GLN A 346 6.39 20.15 -19.68
N ALA A 347 7.35 20.88 -20.26
CA ALA A 347 8.67 20.35 -20.60
C ALA A 347 9.49 20.01 -19.34
N GLU A 348 9.43 20.84 -18.30
CA GLU A 348 10.06 20.56 -17.01
C GLU A 348 9.45 19.33 -16.33
N VAL A 349 8.11 19.22 -16.31
CA VAL A 349 7.42 18.04 -15.77
C VAL A 349 7.80 16.77 -16.52
N THR A 350 7.82 16.85 -17.85
CA THR A 350 8.29 15.74 -18.70
C THR A 350 9.72 15.35 -18.37
N SER A 351 10.61 16.33 -18.17
CA SER A 351 12.02 16.10 -17.82
C SER A 351 12.19 15.43 -16.47
N VAL A 352 11.43 15.85 -15.44
CA VAL A 352 11.43 15.21 -14.11
C VAL A 352 10.99 13.75 -14.20
N LEU A 353 9.86 13.47 -14.85
CA LEU A 353 9.36 12.10 -15.03
C LEU A 353 10.35 11.22 -15.80
N ARG A 354 10.90 11.74 -16.90
CA ARG A 354 11.89 11.04 -17.73
C ARG A 354 13.14 10.68 -16.93
N ASN A 355 13.72 11.64 -16.21
CA ASN A 355 14.93 11.42 -15.43
C ASN A 355 14.69 10.50 -14.22
N ALA A 356 13.51 10.55 -13.59
CA ALA A 356 13.16 9.61 -12.54
C ALA A 356 13.11 8.16 -13.08
N LEU A 357 12.39 7.91 -14.17
CA LEU A 357 12.32 6.56 -14.75
C LEU A 357 13.66 6.07 -15.31
N LEU A 358 14.48 6.96 -15.88
CA LEU A 358 15.85 6.63 -16.25
C LEU A 358 16.61 6.07 -15.04
N ASN A 359 16.63 6.80 -13.91
CA ASN A 359 17.30 6.31 -12.70
C ASN A 359 16.70 4.98 -12.20
N ALA A 360 15.38 4.81 -12.23
CA ALA A 360 14.73 3.54 -11.84
C ALA A 360 15.20 2.36 -12.71
N ASN A 361 15.38 2.57 -14.02
CA ASN A 361 15.85 1.56 -14.96
C ASN A 361 17.34 1.19 -14.83
N HIS A 362 18.11 1.90 -14.01
CA HIS A 362 19.48 1.54 -13.64
C HIS A 362 19.58 1.02 -12.20
N LEU A 363 18.55 1.24 -11.39
CA LEU A 363 18.58 1.02 -9.95
C LEU A 363 18.29 -0.43 -9.60
N ARG A 364 19.08 -1.01 -8.68
CA ARG A 364 18.82 -2.32 -8.10
C ARG A 364 17.64 -2.26 -7.13
N ALA A 365 16.67 -3.13 -7.35
CA ALA A 365 15.55 -3.35 -6.43
C ALA A 365 16.02 -3.89 -5.07
N GLN A 366 15.41 -3.43 -3.99
CA GLN A 366 15.57 -4.00 -2.64
C GLN A 366 14.66 -5.20 -2.44
N ILE A 367 13.42 -5.08 -2.91
CA ILE A 367 12.34 -5.99 -2.55
C ILE A 367 11.93 -6.92 -3.70
N ARG A 368 12.83 -7.21 -4.65
CA ARG A 368 12.53 -8.06 -5.81
C ARG A 368 13.50 -9.20 -5.95
N ARG A 369 12.98 -10.31 -6.49
CA ARG A 369 13.72 -11.51 -6.84
C ARG A 369 13.60 -11.75 -8.36
N PRO A 370 14.65 -12.26 -9.02
CA PRO A 370 15.98 -12.54 -8.47
C PRO A 370 16.72 -11.26 -8.06
N VAL A 371 17.69 -11.38 -7.15
CA VAL A 371 18.53 -10.25 -6.71
C VAL A 371 19.27 -9.68 -7.91
N GLY A 372 19.36 -8.35 -7.99
CA GLY A 372 19.90 -7.64 -9.16
C GLY A 372 18.84 -7.24 -10.19
N SER A 373 17.57 -7.60 -9.97
CA SER A 373 16.46 -7.04 -10.75
C SER A 373 16.36 -5.52 -10.60
N LEU A 374 15.82 -4.87 -11.64
CA LEU A 374 15.58 -3.43 -11.64
C LEU A 374 14.47 -3.04 -10.65
N MET A 375 14.63 -1.89 -10.02
CA MET A 375 13.61 -1.23 -9.21
C MET A 375 12.37 -0.98 -10.08
N ARG A 376 11.19 -1.29 -9.53
CA ARG A 376 9.92 -0.98 -10.19
C ARG A 376 9.07 -0.06 -9.32
N GLY A 377 8.64 1.08 -9.86
CA GLY A 377 7.87 2.07 -9.12
C GLY A 377 7.08 3.05 -9.98
N THR A 378 6.30 3.87 -9.28
CA THR A 378 5.48 4.97 -9.84
C THR A 378 6.08 6.30 -9.42
N VAL A 379 6.07 7.27 -10.33
CA VAL A 379 6.53 8.64 -10.12
C VAL A 379 5.35 9.58 -10.36
N SER A 380 5.12 10.51 -9.44
CA SER A 380 4.08 11.54 -9.53
C SER A 380 4.70 12.92 -9.35
N VAL A 381 4.27 13.89 -10.14
CA VAL A 381 4.68 15.31 -10.03
C VAL A 381 3.44 16.16 -9.75
N VAL A 382 3.58 17.13 -8.84
CA VAL A 382 2.51 18.09 -8.48
C VAL A 382 3.01 19.54 -8.53
N ASP A 383 2.10 20.48 -8.79
CA ASP A 383 2.37 21.94 -8.65
C ASP A 383 2.23 22.41 -7.19
N THR A 384 2.31 23.73 -6.95
CA THR A 384 2.26 24.29 -5.58
C THR A 384 0.87 24.25 -4.93
N SER A 385 -0.17 24.01 -5.72
CA SER A 385 -1.54 23.77 -5.25
C SER A 385 -1.81 22.29 -4.96
N GLY A 386 -0.87 21.39 -5.28
CA GLY A 386 -1.03 19.95 -5.13
C GLY A 386 -1.76 19.28 -6.30
N VAL A 387 -1.95 19.99 -7.41
CA VAL A 387 -2.57 19.45 -8.64
C VAL A 387 -1.59 18.50 -9.32
N ILE A 388 -2.09 17.35 -9.78
CA ILE A 388 -1.31 16.33 -10.49
C ILE A 388 -0.89 16.88 -11.86
N LEU A 389 0.42 16.99 -12.10
CA LEU A 389 0.99 17.42 -13.39
C LEU A 389 1.42 16.27 -14.28
N GLY A 390 1.62 15.08 -13.71
CA GLY A 390 1.90 13.87 -14.47
C GLY A 390 2.19 12.68 -13.58
N VAL A 391 1.83 11.49 -14.06
CA VAL A 391 2.10 10.21 -13.39
C VAL A 391 2.66 9.22 -14.41
N LEU A 392 3.81 8.63 -14.11
CA LEU A 392 4.50 7.68 -14.98
C LEU A 392 5.08 6.53 -14.15
N ARG A 393 5.14 5.33 -14.72
CA ARG A 393 5.50 4.11 -14.00
C ARG A 393 6.50 3.28 -14.79
N THR A 394 7.35 2.54 -14.11
CA THR A 394 8.05 1.43 -14.77
C THR A 394 7.10 0.24 -14.93
N ARG A 395 7.37 -0.64 -15.90
CA ARG A 395 6.73 -1.96 -16.01
C ARG A 395 6.68 -2.70 -14.68
N ASP A 396 5.58 -3.42 -14.41
CA ASP A 396 5.39 -4.27 -13.22
C ASP A 396 5.61 -3.54 -11.87
N ALA A 397 5.50 -2.21 -11.84
CA ALA A 397 5.47 -1.48 -10.58
C ALA A 397 4.28 -1.98 -9.72
N PRO A 398 4.50 -2.23 -8.41
CA PRO A 398 3.40 -2.51 -7.49
C PRO A 398 2.31 -1.44 -7.55
N VAL A 399 1.05 -1.86 -7.44
CA VAL A 399 -0.09 -0.95 -7.68
C VAL A 399 -0.27 0.02 -6.52
N PHE A 400 0.03 -0.39 -5.29
CA PHE A 400 -0.02 0.50 -4.10
C PHE A 400 0.81 1.77 -4.31
N GLY A 401 1.95 1.64 -4.99
CA GLY A 401 2.87 2.74 -5.26
C GLY A 401 2.25 3.87 -6.07
N THR A 402 1.16 3.62 -6.81
CA THR A 402 0.53 4.62 -7.70
C THR A 402 -0.08 5.79 -6.93
N ASP A 403 -0.81 5.51 -5.86
CA ASP A 403 -1.43 6.55 -5.03
C ASP A 403 -0.44 7.05 -3.96
N VAL A 404 0.38 6.14 -3.41
CA VAL A 404 1.44 6.50 -2.45
C VAL A 404 2.48 7.47 -3.03
N SER A 405 2.90 7.32 -4.29
CA SER A 405 3.84 8.28 -4.91
C SER A 405 3.25 9.69 -4.96
N LEU A 406 1.94 9.82 -5.20
CA LEU A 406 1.26 11.11 -5.16
C LEU A 406 1.17 11.66 -3.73
N GLN A 407 0.82 10.82 -2.74
CA GLN A 407 0.81 11.24 -1.34
C GLN A 407 2.18 11.74 -0.87
N LYS A 408 3.27 11.06 -1.26
CA LYS A 408 4.64 11.48 -0.96
C LYS A 408 5.00 12.83 -1.58
N ALA A 409 4.60 13.06 -2.85
CA ALA A 409 4.80 14.34 -3.53
C ALA A 409 4.07 15.46 -2.78
N ARG A 410 2.79 15.26 -2.46
CA ARG A 410 1.97 16.21 -1.72
C ARG A 410 2.45 16.45 -0.29
N SER A 411 3.01 15.44 0.36
CA SER A 411 3.60 15.58 1.69
C SER A 411 4.85 16.47 1.64
N ALA A 412 5.79 16.18 0.74
CA ALA A 412 6.98 17.00 0.55
C ALA A 412 6.63 18.46 0.20
N LEU A 413 5.61 18.66 -0.65
CA LEU A 413 5.07 19.98 -0.98
C LEU A 413 4.48 20.68 0.25
N PHE A 414 3.55 20.03 0.95
CA PHE A 414 2.79 20.62 2.05
C PHE A 414 3.68 21.09 3.19
N PHE A 415 4.65 20.26 3.60
CA PHE A 415 5.56 20.61 4.69
C PHE A 415 6.65 21.62 4.29
N SER A 416 6.92 21.78 3.00
CA SER A 416 7.82 22.83 2.49
C SER A 416 7.09 24.15 2.20
N SER A 417 5.76 24.17 2.31
CA SER A 417 4.92 25.30 1.92
C SER A 417 5.05 26.48 2.89
N PRO A 418 5.07 27.74 2.38
CA PRO A 418 4.97 28.92 3.25
C PRO A 418 3.64 29.05 3.99
N THR A 419 2.62 28.28 3.59
CA THR A 419 1.29 28.30 4.21
C THR A 419 1.06 27.18 5.22
N LEU A 420 2.05 26.33 5.53
CA LEU A 420 1.87 25.15 6.38
C LEU A 420 1.13 25.46 7.69
N GLY A 421 1.60 26.46 8.45
CA GLY A 421 0.97 26.82 9.73
C GLY A 421 -0.46 27.34 9.56
N ALA A 422 -0.72 28.13 8.52
CA ALA A 422 -2.05 28.66 8.23
C ALA A 422 -3.02 27.54 7.79
N ASP A 423 -2.55 26.62 6.95
CA ASP A 423 -3.33 25.48 6.47
C ASP A 423 -3.68 24.52 7.63
N LEU A 424 -2.75 24.26 8.55
CA LEU A 424 -3.03 23.46 9.75
C LEU A 424 -4.01 24.15 10.70
N ASN A 425 -3.89 25.46 10.89
CA ASN A 425 -4.85 26.20 11.73
C ASN A 425 -6.26 26.21 11.10
N ALA A 426 -6.35 26.33 9.78
CA ALA A 426 -7.61 26.32 9.05
C ALA A 426 -8.26 24.92 8.97
N ALA A 427 -7.49 23.85 9.21
CA ALA A 427 -8.01 22.49 9.17
C ALA A 427 -8.99 22.15 10.31
N GLY A 428 -9.03 22.96 11.37
CA GLY A 428 -9.96 22.81 12.48
C GLY A 428 -9.53 21.73 13.47
N SER A 429 -10.41 20.77 13.73
CA SER A 429 -10.13 19.66 14.64
C SER A 429 -10.77 18.35 14.17
N VAL A 430 -10.20 17.24 14.64
CA VAL A 430 -10.75 15.90 14.45
C VAL A 430 -11.44 15.41 15.71
N SER A 431 -12.60 14.79 15.55
CA SER A 431 -13.31 14.08 16.63
C SER A 431 -13.42 12.60 16.31
N TYR A 432 -13.14 11.75 17.29
CA TYR A 432 -13.18 10.29 17.11
C TYR A 432 -14.52 9.71 17.59
N PHE A 433 -15.07 8.78 16.81
CA PHE A 433 -16.21 7.97 17.19
C PHE A 433 -15.74 6.85 18.12
N ILE A 434 -16.27 6.79 19.35
CA ILE A 434 -15.99 5.71 20.30
C ILE A 434 -17.35 5.11 20.74
N PRO A 435 -17.75 3.94 20.19
CA PRO A 435 -19.06 3.34 20.45
C PRO A 435 -19.28 2.98 21.93
N ASP A 436 -18.23 2.52 22.62
CA ASP A 436 -18.31 1.91 23.96
C ASP A 436 -18.61 2.90 25.12
N LEU A 437 -18.72 4.21 24.84
CA LEU A 437 -18.87 5.24 25.88
C LEU A 437 -20.09 6.14 25.73
N GLY A 438 -20.96 5.90 24.73
CA GLY A 438 -22.22 6.64 24.55
C GLY A 438 -22.09 8.17 24.40
N THR A 439 -20.87 8.70 24.33
CA THR A 439 -20.47 10.11 24.20
C THR A 439 -19.05 10.17 23.62
N ALA A 440 -18.71 11.24 22.89
CA ALA A 440 -17.32 11.48 22.49
C ALA A 440 -16.48 11.76 23.75
N THR A 441 -15.66 10.79 24.19
CA THR A 441 -14.94 10.88 25.48
C THR A 441 -13.51 11.39 25.37
N THR A 442 -12.96 11.51 24.16
CA THR A 442 -11.69 12.21 23.95
C THR A 442 -11.97 13.61 23.43
N PRO A 443 -11.41 14.67 24.05
CA PRO A 443 -11.48 16.02 23.51
C PRO A 443 -11.00 16.04 22.05
N PRO A 444 -11.66 16.81 21.16
CA PRO A 444 -11.21 16.95 19.79
C PRO A 444 -9.74 17.37 19.73
N VAL A 445 -8.99 16.84 18.77
CA VAL A 445 -7.59 17.20 18.56
C VAL A 445 -7.54 18.35 17.57
N SER A 446 -6.96 19.48 17.97
CA SER A 446 -6.79 20.65 17.10
C SER A 446 -5.59 20.45 16.18
N PHE A 447 -5.75 20.74 14.88
CA PHE A 447 -4.62 20.70 13.95
C PHE A 447 -3.59 21.81 14.22
N ALA A 448 -3.97 22.88 14.92
CA ALA A 448 -3.05 23.90 15.42
C ALA A 448 -2.07 23.34 16.48
N ASP A 449 -2.42 22.25 17.17
CA ASP A 449 -1.53 21.61 18.14
C ASP A 449 -0.35 20.93 17.43
N TYR A 450 -0.58 20.34 16.25
CA TYR A 450 0.48 19.82 15.40
C TYR A 450 1.43 20.92 14.90
N ALA A 451 0.89 22.07 14.51
CA ALA A 451 1.71 23.23 14.12
C ALA A 451 2.58 23.72 15.30
N THR A 452 1.97 23.83 16.48
CA THR A 452 2.66 24.24 17.72
C THR A 452 3.76 23.25 18.10
N ALA A 453 3.47 21.94 18.06
CA ALA A 453 4.44 20.89 18.35
C ALA A 453 5.61 20.92 17.35
N LEU A 454 5.34 21.12 16.06
CA LEU A 454 6.38 21.17 15.03
C LEU A 454 7.30 22.39 15.21
N SER A 455 6.71 23.55 15.49
CA SER A 455 7.44 24.79 15.78
C SER A 455 8.34 24.64 17.02
N ALA A 456 7.82 24.00 18.07
CA ALA A 456 8.54 23.79 19.32
C ALA A 456 9.65 22.73 19.20
N GLN A 457 9.42 21.64 18.47
CA GLN A 457 10.40 20.56 18.31
C GLN A 457 11.51 20.92 17.31
N LEU A 458 11.21 21.72 16.28
CA LEU A 458 12.14 22.06 15.21
C LEU A 458 12.48 23.56 15.18
N SER A 459 11.59 24.37 14.61
CA SER A 459 11.77 25.82 14.46
C SER A 459 10.46 26.45 14.00
N PRO A 460 10.10 27.67 14.45
CA PRO A 460 8.95 28.40 13.90
C PRO A 460 9.02 28.61 12.38
N ALA A 461 10.24 28.66 11.81
CA ALA A 461 10.45 28.81 10.38
C ALA A 461 9.95 27.62 9.55
N THR A 462 9.72 26.44 10.15
CA THR A 462 9.12 25.31 9.44
C THR A 462 7.67 25.56 9.05
N LEU A 463 6.94 26.41 9.80
CA LEU A 463 5.54 26.73 9.53
C LEU A 463 5.35 27.76 8.42
N THR A 464 6.43 28.44 8.02
CA THR A 464 6.42 29.56 7.06
C THR A 464 7.31 29.29 5.85
N GLY A 465 7.63 28.02 5.56
CA GLY A 465 8.38 27.63 4.36
C GLY A 465 9.87 27.98 4.42
N GLY A 466 10.41 28.24 5.61
CA GLY A 466 11.83 28.49 5.83
C GLY A 466 12.72 27.25 5.64
N PHE A 467 12.12 26.06 5.61
CA PHE A 467 12.81 24.80 5.37
C PHE A 467 12.09 23.93 4.33
N ALA A 468 12.87 23.22 3.54
CA ALA A 468 12.44 22.19 2.61
C ALA A 468 12.45 20.83 3.31
N PHE A 469 11.31 20.14 3.28
CA PHE A 469 11.13 18.80 3.84
C PHE A 469 11.13 17.75 2.74
N GLY A 470 11.95 16.70 2.92
CA GLY A 470 11.75 15.44 2.22
C GLY A 470 10.71 14.58 2.95
N ALA A 471 10.06 13.66 2.24
CA ALA A 471 9.11 12.72 2.87
C ALA A 471 9.77 11.86 3.96
N ARG A 472 11.09 11.61 3.86
CA ARG A 472 11.89 11.00 4.92
C ARG A 472 11.90 11.82 6.20
N SER A 473 12.14 13.13 6.08
CA SER A 473 12.20 14.03 7.23
C SER A 473 10.86 14.13 7.94
N ILE A 474 9.77 14.15 7.15
CA ILE A 474 8.40 14.09 7.66
C ILE A 474 8.20 12.79 8.45
N GLY A 475 8.65 11.66 7.89
CA GLY A 475 8.61 10.37 8.57
C GLY A 475 9.37 10.36 9.89
N ASN A 476 10.54 10.99 9.98
CA ASN A 476 11.30 11.09 11.22
C ASN A 476 10.49 11.78 12.34
N VAL A 477 9.78 12.86 12.04
CA VAL A 477 8.96 13.59 13.03
C VAL A 477 7.52 13.06 13.15
N ALA A 478 7.18 11.97 12.46
CA ALA A 478 5.90 11.28 12.56
C ALA A 478 5.99 9.94 13.33
N ARG A 479 7.15 9.65 13.93
CA ARG A 479 7.37 8.45 14.74
C ARG A 479 6.80 8.59 16.16
N PRO A 480 6.37 7.47 16.78
CA PRO A 480 5.97 7.46 18.19
C PRO A 480 7.13 7.74 19.16
N PHE A 481 8.37 7.58 18.69
CA PHE A 481 9.61 7.87 19.40
C PHE A 481 10.49 8.78 18.54
N PHE A 482 11.03 9.85 19.12
CA PHE A 482 11.86 10.83 18.43
C PHE A 482 13.16 11.10 19.20
N PRO A 483 14.33 10.66 18.67
CA PRO A 483 14.55 10.05 17.36
C PRO A 483 13.98 8.62 17.23
N ASP A 484 13.75 8.20 15.98
CA ASP A 484 13.21 6.88 15.62
C ASP A 484 14.00 5.74 16.29
N GLY A 485 13.28 4.81 16.92
CA GLY A 485 13.87 3.65 17.59
C GLY A 485 14.58 3.94 18.91
N VAL A 486 14.29 5.04 19.60
CA VAL A 486 14.77 5.29 20.98
C VAL A 486 13.57 5.45 21.92
N GLU A 487 13.15 4.37 22.57
CA GLU A 487 11.85 4.27 23.26
C GLU A 487 11.66 5.27 24.42
N GLU A 488 12.75 5.62 25.11
CA GLU A 488 12.74 6.54 26.26
C GLU A 488 12.63 8.02 25.85
N THR A 489 12.22 8.29 24.61
CA THR A 489 12.02 9.64 24.09
C THR A 489 10.54 9.95 23.81
N GLY A 490 10.22 11.25 23.79
CA GLY A 490 8.88 11.70 23.41
C GLY A 490 8.56 11.44 21.93
N PRO A 491 7.30 11.61 21.52
CA PRO A 491 6.91 11.43 20.13
C PRO A 491 7.48 12.52 19.21
N GLY A 492 7.55 12.21 17.92
CA GLY A 492 7.70 13.22 16.89
C GLY A 492 6.49 14.15 16.85
N ALA A 493 6.70 15.40 16.45
CA ALA A 493 5.69 16.45 16.46
C ALA A 493 4.41 16.13 15.68
N LEU A 494 4.46 15.20 14.72
CA LEU A 494 3.32 14.78 13.89
C LEU A 494 2.67 13.49 14.38
N SER A 495 3.24 12.84 15.40
CA SER A 495 2.76 11.59 15.98
C SER A 495 1.87 11.84 17.20
N LYS A 496 1.01 10.89 17.52
CA LYS A 496 0.46 10.76 18.87
C LYS A 496 1.57 10.33 19.86
N PRO A 497 1.45 10.69 21.15
CA PRO A 497 2.24 10.06 22.21
C PRO A 497 2.02 8.55 22.21
N PHE A 498 3.06 7.76 22.54
CA PHE A 498 3.00 6.30 22.41
C PHE A 498 1.78 5.68 23.10
N ALA A 499 1.39 6.16 24.29
CA ALA A 499 0.19 5.67 25.00
C ALA A 499 -1.12 5.77 24.21
N ARG A 500 -1.19 6.70 23.24
CA ARG A 500 -2.34 6.93 22.33
C ARG A 500 -2.02 6.52 20.89
N TRP A 501 -0.84 5.96 20.66
CA TRP A 501 -0.35 5.59 19.35
C TRP A 501 -0.61 4.12 19.06
N SER A 502 -1.01 3.83 17.82
CA SER A 502 -0.97 2.50 17.21
C SER A 502 -0.89 2.65 15.68
N PRO A 503 -0.68 1.56 14.92
CA PRO A 503 -0.81 1.60 13.46
C PRO A 503 -2.22 2.01 12.99
N PHE A 504 -3.23 1.99 13.86
CA PHE A 504 -4.59 2.51 13.63
C PHE A 504 -4.86 3.87 14.29
N SER A 505 -3.85 4.51 14.88
CA SER A 505 -3.90 5.79 15.59
C SER A 505 -2.53 6.49 15.51
N THR A 506 -2.12 6.90 14.31
CA THR A 506 -0.73 7.36 14.07
C THR A 506 -0.47 8.81 14.49
N GLY A 507 -1.39 9.73 14.16
CA GLY A 507 -1.21 11.16 14.35
C GLY A 507 -1.77 11.95 13.17
N LEU A 508 -1.09 13.03 12.79
CA LEU A 508 -1.56 13.97 11.76
C LEU A 508 -1.97 13.26 10.46
N GLN A 509 -1.25 12.19 10.09
CA GLN A 509 -1.55 11.38 8.90
C GLN A 509 -2.98 10.85 8.88
N LEU A 510 -3.37 10.12 9.92
CA LEU A 510 -4.71 9.57 10.03
C LEU A 510 -5.71 10.67 10.39
N ASP A 511 -5.36 11.56 11.30
CA ASP A 511 -6.28 12.57 11.83
C ASP A 511 -6.90 13.43 10.73
N LEU A 512 -6.11 13.83 9.72
CA LEU A 512 -6.63 14.59 8.59
C LEU A 512 -7.69 13.82 7.80
N VAL A 513 -7.57 12.51 7.66
CA VAL A 513 -8.47 11.70 6.80
C VAL A 513 -9.43 10.80 7.58
N TYR A 514 -9.36 10.77 8.91
CA TYR A 514 -10.16 9.92 9.78
C TYR A 514 -11.66 10.10 9.52
N GLU A 515 -12.14 11.34 9.53
CA GLU A 515 -13.56 11.65 9.34
C GLU A 515 -14.05 11.30 7.92
N ARG A 516 -13.15 11.26 6.91
CA ARG A 516 -13.48 10.75 5.57
C ARG A 516 -13.62 9.23 5.57
N ILE A 517 -12.72 8.52 6.25
CA ILE A 517 -12.79 7.06 6.38
C ILE A 517 -14.07 6.67 7.11
N VAL A 518 -14.38 7.31 8.25
CA VAL A 518 -15.60 7.00 9.03
C VAL A 518 -16.88 7.37 8.27
N GLN A 519 -16.90 8.50 7.56
CA GLN A 519 -18.03 8.83 6.67
C GLN A 519 -18.24 7.75 5.61
N HIS A 520 -17.15 7.27 4.99
CA HIS A 520 -17.23 6.20 3.99
C HIS A 520 -17.72 4.87 4.59
N VAL A 521 -17.24 4.51 5.78
CA VAL A 521 -17.75 3.34 6.53
C VAL A 521 -19.26 3.47 6.76
N GLY A 522 -19.73 4.63 7.23
CA GLY A 522 -21.16 4.87 7.44
C GLY A 522 -21.98 4.80 6.16
N PHE A 523 -21.42 5.24 5.02
CA PHE A 523 -22.06 5.11 3.71
C PHE A 523 -22.25 3.65 3.32
N VAL A 524 -21.20 2.83 3.44
CA VAL A 524 -21.27 1.40 3.10
C VAL A 524 -22.15 0.63 4.08
N ALA A 525 -22.12 0.99 5.37
CA ALA A 525 -22.99 0.43 6.39
C ALA A 525 -24.47 0.84 6.25
N GLY A 526 -24.81 1.73 5.31
CA GLY A 526 -26.19 2.15 5.05
C GLY A 526 -26.78 3.09 6.10
N LEU A 527 -25.95 3.82 6.83
CA LEU A 527 -26.36 4.74 7.92
C LEU A 527 -26.96 6.07 7.43
N GLY A 528 -27.39 6.14 6.17
CA GLY A 528 -27.99 7.34 5.58
C GLY A 528 -27.04 8.51 5.35
N VAL A 529 -25.71 8.27 5.45
CA VAL A 529 -24.68 9.28 5.14
C VAL A 529 -24.19 9.12 3.70
N PRO A 530 -23.91 10.23 2.97
CA PRO A 530 -23.39 10.14 1.61
C PRO A 530 -21.95 9.62 1.58
N ASP A 531 -21.57 8.98 0.48
CA ASP A 531 -20.19 8.61 0.22
C ASP A 531 -19.28 9.85 0.19
N VAL A 532 -17.97 9.63 0.40
CA VAL A 532 -16.95 10.65 0.23
C VAL A 532 -16.75 11.00 -1.25
N GLY A 533 -16.60 12.30 -1.51
CA GLY A 533 -16.30 12.83 -2.84
C GLY A 533 -14.94 12.43 -3.38
N VAL A 534 -14.69 12.77 -4.65
CA VAL A 534 -13.35 12.68 -5.27
C VAL A 534 -12.49 13.78 -4.67
N GLY A 535 -11.35 13.43 -4.10
CA GLY A 535 -10.53 14.33 -3.30
C GLY A 535 -10.90 14.26 -1.81
N CYS A 536 -9.90 14.09 -0.96
CA CYS A 536 -10.06 14.14 0.49
C CYS A 536 -10.16 15.57 1.03
N SER A 537 -9.75 16.58 0.26
CA SER A 537 -9.73 18.00 0.67
C SER A 537 -11.10 18.60 0.95
N GLY A 538 -11.08 19.75 1.62
CA GLY A 538 -12.29 20.45 2.02
C GLY A 538 -12.93 19.83 3.26
N PRO A 539 -14.14 20.25 3.64
CA PRO A 539 -14.86 19.75 4.80
C PRO A 539 -15.50 18.36 4.55
N PRO A 540 -15.91 17.64 5.62
CA PRO A 540 -16.69 16.41 5.48
C PRO A 540 -18.10 16.72 4.98
N ALA A 541 -18.86 15.69 4.61
CA ALA A 541 -20.30 15.89 4.48
C ALA A 541 -20.89 16.32 5.83
N PRO A 542 -21.81 17.31 5.88
CA PRO A 542 -22.35 17.84 7.15
C PRO A 542 -23.06 16.81 8.05
N ALA A 543 -23.37 15.63 7.52
CA ALA A 543 -24.26 14.64 8.15
C ALA A 543 -23.77 14.08 9.50
N LEU A 544 -22.46 14.13 9.79
CA LEU A 544 -21.86 13.50 10.98
C LEU A 544 -21.33 14.49 12.02
N GLY A 545 -21.53 15.81 11.84
CA GLY A 545 -21.04 16.84 12.77
C GLY A 545 -19.51 16.94 12.84
N PHE A 546 -18.84 16.36 11.86
CA PHE A 546 -17.40 16.38 11.67
C PHE A 546 -16.90 17.78 11.27
N ALA A 547 -15.67 18.11 11.69
CA ALA A 547 -15.13 19.47 11.61
C ALA A 547 -13.80 19.59 10.86
N THR A 548 -13.23 18.48 10.40
CA THR A 548 -11.93 18.45 9.72
C THR A 548 -12.04 19.00 8.31
N THR A 549 -11.37 20.11 8.04
CA THR A 549 -11.16 20.63 6.69
C THR A 549 -9.78 20.21 6.20
N VAL A 550 -9.71 19.20 5.35
CA VAL A 550 -8.43 18.73 4.81
C VAL A 550 -7.86 19.79 3.86
N PRO A 551 -6.58 20.20 4.01
CA PRO A 551 -5.96 21.18 3.13
C PRO A 551 -6.04 20.77 1.65
N ALA A 552 -6.29 21.74 0.76
CA ALA A 552 -6.40 21.52 -0.69
C ALA A 552 -5.18 20.85 -1.33
N LYS A 553 -3.99 20.99 -0.73
CA LYS A 553 -2.76 20.36 -1.23
C LYS A 553 -2.71 18.84 -0.96
N LEU A 554 -3.67 18.29 -0.20
CA LEU A 554 -3.68 16.91 0.30
C LEU A 554 -4.92 16.13 -0.18
N ASP A 555 -5.29 16.27 -1.46
CA ASP A 555 -6.48 15.63 -2.06
C ASP A 555 -6.48 14.08 -2.02
N ASN A 556 -5.36 13.44 -1.71
CA ASN A 556 -5.32 12.00 -1.43
C ASN A 556 -4.67 11.68 -0.08
N GLY A 557 -4.69 12.63 0.86
CA GLY A 557 -4.02 12.50 2.16
C GLY A 557 -2.51 12.70 2.07
N LEU A 558 -1.80 12.16 3.05
CA LEU A 558 -0.36 12.35 3.20
C LEU A 558 0.35 11.02 3.51
N GLN A 559 1.64 10.96 3.17
CA GLN A 559 2.50 9.84 3.48
C GLN A 559 3.72 10.29 4.28
N ILE A 560 4.06 9.48 5.28
CA ILE A 560 5.10 9.76 6.29
C ILE A 560 6.30 8.81 6.19
N PHE A 561 6.67 8.41 4.98
CA PHE A 561 7.92 7.69 4.74
C PHE A 561 8.58 8.16 3.43
N ALA A 562 9.85 7.79 3.27
CA ALA A 562 10.75 8.32 2.25
C ALA A 562 10.26 8.13 0.81
N GLY A 563 10.80 8.92 -0.12
CA GLY A 563 10.43 8.89 -1.54
C GLY A 563 9.68 10.13 -2.03
N GLY A 564 9.85 11.28 -1.40
CA GLY A 564 9.24 12.54 -1.86
C GLY A 564 10.16 13.72 -1.61
N VAL A 565 10.34 14.57 -2.63
CA VAL A 565 11.18 15.78 -2.54
C VAL A 565 10.51 16.98 -3.21
N PRO A 566 10.64 18.19 -2.62
CA PRO A 566 10.16 19.41 -3.22
C PRO A 566 11.07 19.87 -4.39
N ILE A 567 10.47 20.52 -5.38
CA ILE A 567 11.15 21.07 -6.55
C ILE A 567 11.26 22.58 -6.38
N TYR A 568 12.45 23.13 -6.62
CA TYR A 568 12.76 24.54 -6.44
C TYR A 568 13.24 25.21 -7.73
N ARG A 569 13.00 26.52 -7.82
CA ARG A 569 13.70 27.43 -8.73
C ARG A 569 14.39 28.51 -7.90
N GLY A 570 15.71 28.42 -7.80
CA GLY A 570 16.45 29.19 -6.79
C GLY A 570 15.95 28.82 -5.38
N ASN A 571 15.41 29.79 -4.66
CA ASN A 571 14.85 29.59 -3.31
C ASN A 571 13.31 29.48 -3.29
N THR A 572 12.66 29.46 -4.45
CA THR A 572 11.20 29.39 -4.55
C THR A 572 10.76 27.95 -4.76
N LEU A 573 9.87 27.46 -3.90
CA LEU A 573 9.16 26.19 -4.08
C LEU A 573 8.21 26.31 -5.29
N ILE A 574 8.32 25.39 -6.25
CA ILE A 574 7.52 25.41 -7.49
C ILE A 574 6.71 24.12 -7.73
N GLY A 575 6.84 23.13 -6.85
CA GLY A 575 6.15 21.85 -6.95
C GLY A 575 6.84 20.76 -6.14
N ALA A 576 6.48 19.51 -6.37
CA ALA A 576 7.14 18.36 -5.75
C ALA A 576 7.05 17.11 -6.63
N VAL A 577 7.96 16.16 -6.37
CA VAL A 577 7.92 14.82 -6.95
C VAL A 577 7.85 13.78 -5.84
N GLY A 578 7.14 12.70 -6.09
CA GLY A 578 7.10 11.54 -5.22
C GLY A 578 7.23 10.24 -6.00
N VAL A 579 7.83 9.25 -5.37
CA VAL A 579 8.16 7.94 -5.94
C VAL A 579 7.77 6.86 -4.96
N SER A 580 7.14 5.79 -5.44
CA SER A 580 6.82 4.63 -4.62
C SER A 580 6.74 3.34 -5.43
N GLY A 581 7.26 2.26 -4.86
CA GLY A 581 7.09 0.91 -5.40
C GLY A 581 8.18 -0.09 -4.99
N ASP A 582 9.26 0.37 -4.36
CA ASP A 582 10.36 -0.49 -3.90
C ASP A 582 10.76 -0.14 -2.46
N GLY A 583 12.01 -0.36 -2.06
CA GLY A 583 12.54 0.09 -0.78
C GLY A 583 12.59 1.62 -0.65
N ILE A 584 12.46 2.11 0.59
CA ILE A 584 12.41 3.54 0.89
C ILE A 584 13.64 4.34 0.44
N ASP A 585 14.83 3.71 0.41
CA ASP A 585 16.05 4.34 -0.06
C ASP A 585 16.08 4.40 -1.60
N GLN A 586 15.54 3.38 -2.28
CA GLN A 586 15.36 3.39 -3.72
C GLN A 586 14.41 4.51 -4.15
N ASP A 587 13.27 4.64 -3.46
CA ASP A 587 12.29 5.69 -3.74
C ASP A 587 12.90 7.09 -3.58
N ASP A 588 13.67 7.33 -2.50
CA ASP A 588 14.40 8.59 -2.28
C ASP A 588 15.38 8.90 -3.40
N LEU A 589 16.20 7.91 -3.80
CA LEU A 589 17.19 8.09 -4.86
C LEU A 589 16.51 8.48 -6.16
N VAL A 590 15.44 7.77 -6.55
CA VAL A 590 14.73 8.05 -7.81
C VAL A 590 14.08 9.43 -7.78
N ALA A 591 13.46 9.83 -6.66
CA ALA A 591 12.85 11.15 -6.53
C ALA A 591 13.92 12.25 -6.64
N PHE A 592 14.99 12.15 -5.84
CA PHE A 592 16.03 13.17 -5.74
C PHE A 592 16.90 13.27 -7.01
N LEU A 593 17.29 12.14 -7.59
CA LEU A 593 18.06 12.11 -8.83
C LEU A 593 17.21 12.40 -10.07
N GLY A 594 15.88 12.19 -10.00
CA GLY A 594 14.95 12.63 -11.02
C GLY A 594 14.95 14.15 -11.17
N VAL A 595 14.88 14.88 -10.05
CA VAL A 595 14.96 16.35 -10.04
C VAL A 595 16.37 16.83 -10.44
N ASP A 596 17.44 16.20 -9.95
CA ASP A 596 18.83 16.52 -10.33
C ASP A 596 19.10 16.30 -11.83
N GLY A 597 18.58 15.21 -12.40
CA GLY A 597 18.66 14.93 -13.84
C GLY A 597 17.91 15.98 -14.65
N ALA A 598 16.70 16.34 -14.22
CA ALA A 598 15.91 17.38 -14.87
C ALA A 598 16.59 18.76 -14.78
N ALA A 599 17.18 19.10 -13.63
CA ALA A 599 17.95 20.33 -13.43
C ALA A 599 19.11 20.46 -14.43
N ARG A 600 19.85 19.37 -14.65
CA ARG A 600 20.94 19.32 -15.64
C ARG A 600 20.44 19.39 -17.08
N ALA A 601 19.26 18.82 -17.35
CA ALA A 601 18.67 18.82 -18.68
C ALA A 601 18.05 20.17 -19.08
N THR A 602 17.43 20.89 -18.13
CA THR A 602 16.69 22.13 -18.42
C THR A 602 17.44 23.40 -17.99
N GLY A 603 18.21 23.34 -16.90
CA GLY A 603 18.85 24.51 -16.29
C GLY A 603 17.88 25.48 -15.59
N THR A 604 16.61 25.10 -15.40
CA THR A 604 15.54 26.02 -14.95
C THR A 604 14.93 25.67 -13.59
N LEU A 605 15.22 24.49 -13.06
CA LEU A 605 14.73 23.99 -11.77
C LEU A 605 15.84 23.19 -11.07
N GLY A 606 15.62 22.81 -9.82
CA GLY A 606 16.53 21.94 -9.09
C GLY A 606 15.94 21.41 -7.79
N ASN A 607 16.76 20.60 -7.10
CA ASN A 607 16.49 20.21 -5.72
C ASN A 607 16.48 21.45 -4.82
N ALA A 608 15.89 21.32 -3.63
CA ALA A 608 15.99 22.36 -2.62
C ALA A 608 17.46 22.76 -2.39
N PRO A 609 17.78 24.07 -2.33
CA PRO A 609 19.10 24.54 -1.93
C PRO A 609 19.52 23.93 -0.59
N ARG A 610 20.77 23.49 -0.46
CA ARG A 610 21.24 22.82 0.76
C ARG A 610 21.00 23.62 2.04
N ALA A 611 21.15 24.94 1.97
CA ALA A 611 20.92 25.83 3.11
C ALA A 611 19.45 25.90 3.56
N LEU A 612 18.51 25.46 2.72
CA LEU A 612 17.08 25.39 3.04
C LEU A 612 16.65 23.99 3.47
N ARG A 613 17.48 22.95 3.31
CA ARG A 613 17.06 21.58 3.64
C ARG A 613 16.93 21.42 5.15
N ILE A 614 15.88 20.74 5.60
CA ILE A 614 15.60 20.58 7.04
C ILE A 614 16.69 19.80 7.78
N ASP A 615 17.52 19.02 7.08
CA ASP A 615 18.68 18.31 7.65
C ASP A 615 19.83 19.23 8.07
N THR A 616 19.71 20.55 7.87
CA THR A 616 20.63 21.53 8.48
C THR A 616 20.30 21.84 9.93
N LEU A 617 19.10 21.49 10.41
CA LEU A 617 18.71 21.70 11.81
C LEU A 617 19.30 20.62 12.72
N ASP A 618 19.88 21.07 13.83
CA ASP A 618 20.26 20.18 14.93
C ASP A 618 19.03 19.96 15.82
N VAL A 619 18.66 18.69 16.04
CA VAL A 619 17.51 18.26 16.84
C VAL A 619 17.96 17.28 17.93
N PRO A 620 17.16 17.02 18.98
CA PRO A 620 17.44 15.94 19.92
C PRO A 620 17.68 14.63 19.16
N GLY A 621 18.83 13.99 19.41
CA GLY A 621 19.22 12.74 18.72
C GLY A 621 20.02 12.90 17.42
N GLY A 622 20.32 14.13 16.98
CA GLY A 622 21.18 14.39 15.82
C GLY A 622 20.52 15.29 14.79
N ARG A 623 20.75 15.05 13.50
CA ARG A 623 20.09 15.77 12.41
C ARG A 623 19.00 14.92 11.79
N LEU A 624 17.95 15.57 11.30
CA LEU A 624 16.98 14.91 10.44
C LEU A 624 17.66 14.44 9.15
N ARG A 625 17.06 13.47 8.47
CA ARG A 625 17.53 13.03 7.14
C ARG A 625 16.64 13.64 6.06
N TYR A 626 17.23 14.34 5.11
CA TYR A 626 16.49 14.90 3.96
C TYR A 626 16.18 13.82 2.91
N VAL A 627 17.23 13.11 2.47
CA VAL A 627 17.15 11.94 1.58
C VAL A 627 18.22 10.92 1.99
N GLN A 628 18.02 9.65 1.65
CA GLN A 628 19.04 8.61 1.79
C GLN A 628 19.06 7.73 0.57
N CYS A 629 20.24 7.59 -0.02
CA CYS A 629 20.45 6.78 -1.21
C CYS A 629 21.13 5.46 -0.86
N PRO A 630 20.74 4.33 -1.51
CA PRO A 630 21.34 3.03 -1.23
C PRO A 630 22.84 3.02 -1.55
N GLN A 631 23.56 2.13 -0.87
CA GLN A 631 24.96 1.82 -1.19
C GLN A 631 25.01 0.96 -2.47
N ALA A 632 26.00 1.23 -3.34
CA ALA A 632 26.15 0.59 -4.64
C ALA A 632 24.81 0.44 -5.40
N PRO A 633 24.06 1.53 -5.64
CA PRO A 633 22.64 1.44 -5.96
C PRO A 633 22.39 0.85 -7.35
N PHE A 634 23.27 1.07 -8.32
CA PHE A 634 23.02 0.71 -9.70
C PHE A 634 23.40 -0.74 -10.03
N VAL A 635 22.72 -1.34 -11.01
CA VAL A 635 22.99 -2.72 -11.48
C VAL A 635 24.12 -2.79 -12.51
N ASP A 636 24.43 -1.66 -13.14
CA ASP A 636 25.31 -1.55 -14.31
C ASP A 636 26.57 -0.70 -14.05
N THR A 637 26.70 -0.12 -12.85
CA THR A 637 27.89 0.64 -12.45
C THR A 637 28.20 0.45 -10.96
N ASP A 638 29.47 0.60 -10.59
CA ASP A 638 29.95 0.52 -9.20
C ASP A 638 29.89 1.87 -8.46
N ALA A 639 29.12 2.84 -8.98
CA ALA A 639 29.06 4.19 -8.44
C ALA A 639 28.58 4.18 -6.98
N GLN A 640 29.23 4.99 -6.14
CA GLN A 640 28.92 5.15 -4.72
C GLN A 640 28.54 6.59 -4.41
N ASN A 641 27.86 6.82 -3.28
CA ASN A 641 27.52 8.15 -2.77
C ASN A 641 26.85 9.05 -3.84
N VAL A 642 25.99 8.46 -4.67
CA VAL A 642 25.48 9.08 -5.91
C VAL A 642 24.62 10.34 -5.68
N CYS A 643 24.18 10.55 -4.44
CA CYS A 643 23.42 11.72 -4.00
C CYS A 643 24.30 12.79 -3.31
N GLN A 644 25.54 12.44 -2.96
CA GLN A 644 26.49 13.40 -2.39
C GLN A 644 26.84 14.44 -3.45
N GLY A 645 26.95 15.71 -3.05
CA GLY A 645 27.30 16.77 -4.00
C GLY A 645 26.10 17.36 -4.75
N LYS A 646 24.88 16.90 -4.52
CA LYS A 646 23.65 17.34 -5.20
C LYS A 646 22.66 18.06 -4.27
#